data_AF-A0A0H2RMC9-F1
#
_entry.id   AF-A0A0H2RMC9-F1
#
_cell.length_a   1.000
_cell.length_b   1.000
_cell.length_c   1.000
_cell.angle_alpha   90.00
_cell.angle_beta   90.00
_cell.angle_gamma   90.00
#
_symmetry.space_group_name_H-M   'P 1'
#
loop_
_entity.id
_entity.type
_entity.pdbx_description
1 polymer ?
#
loop_
_entity_poly.entity_id
_entity_poly.type
_entity_poly.pdbx_seq_one_letter_code
_entity_poly.pdbx_strand_id
1 'polypeptide(L)'
;MLWLKAKKQGEKEDDAGRGSYAPVNKPRIELKTRSIVHRKFMKLAPVVGLLIGAAILMVLQHFFSTYLNEKRIDPGSKELSSPFQNQKHVNTIRTTIAHGIRILLSMAIGLTYAQMIWETLRTRSYSLSQIDALVKCGRSSLNPSVLKAATASFTLIAISFAASATALVVILSPGSLTVNTEFQRETSCTVPTVPSKVTTSDYKVQSTNPGSGALQMSILTSVAGSYTYLPPFQANSSNTCGDETTCLYNVTFTGPGLNYVDITDETNFTTFLLPSGDPPDQHFVTWNATIFNGSTVVLNILSRDLERNLTQANNCSVYRVIYDVRISLQESVATIEVWNTTQGSAFTSDDNSFLSNYLNLELSNLPLGICEAGPNLPNNCFANGLMNPFMVTTPSGNSTFSDTVPHFITSFVQNLTLSLLSGSIYYGYSNETSTNFEYIQSTCSAIVSVYVYNPAKLWTTYGIAIAVGTVITALGCSLILRNDVEHKFSFSGLVRIALNEAMLNRASNGNANTLLHGGTRLRLIRAANDHTDQKLVPSSANETTSSTQPVDARAPPLWLGFLTSAYSKMLLLVVLAAGCMALNHAYYLYVNGKGPTPEAPPSHFSTFSEWTLDQTVVSDVGTTLAYVGQTLLAATIGASCTQLFWRSMRLQGHSINEVDALMKAQAAPFSLSSISALRASSGVILLALLAVSTSLISIFAPSSIKVTKDHNQTDDCTILAPKDMSALSINSTEYLSVGGNQYLLFSVASLGTYLSPTSNCGSGPPGSSCSYDLEFVGPGLACEDVTDSSDYTSFATSSGLNITNLYIGEALLQNTTWELSVQTWDVIRELYQATNCTGVLRSYSVSVTHSSFATIDVSKSPIFSMVNANVSQPPLFLEDYLYDIIFILDDSIYIQGGEVINSNLSSILAQSGGIGSIQLNGTVSWSQDMPRTLEEFAQNATLSILSGQLLTYDPNVPDVLENVTTTCTYSFTAYEYSSLRLLLTYGIGIFVASSCALWGSVTIRQNGVEESMDFSRMLRAILNEKMYDARDILDKDTVIKADETVEGSIAPVDT
;
A
#
# COMPACT_ATOMS: atom_id res chain seq x y z
N MET A 1 -20.32 21.06 50.04
CA MET A 1 -20.24 21.63 51.41
C MET A 1 -20.89 20.77 52.50
N LEU A 2 -21.98 20.03 52.24
CA LEU A 2 -22.59 19.10 53.21
C LEU A 2 -21.75 17.84 53.51
N TRP A 3 -20.82 17.47 52.62
CA TRP A 3 -19.91 16.32 52.80
C TRP A 3 -18.77 16.57 53.81
N LEU A 4 -18.47 17.84 54.12
CA LEU A 4 -17.43 18.22 55.08
C LEU A 4 -17.91 18.21 56.54
N LYS A 5 -19.23 18.16 56.79
CA LYS A 5 -19.79 18.15 58.16
C LYS A 5 -19.96 16.74 58.72
N ALA A 6 -20.21 15.73 57.88
CA ALA A 6 -20.33 14.33 58.29
C ALA A 6 -18.97 13.70 58.67
N LYS A 7 -17.86 14.14 58.06
CA LYS A 7 -16.51 13.64 58.38
C LYS A 7 -16.04 14.07 59.78
N LYS A 8 -16.55 15.18 60.32
CA LYS A 8 -16.12 15.75 61.60
C LYS A 8 -16.83 15.13 62.82
N GLN A 9 -17.83 14.28 62.61
CA GLN A 9 -18.63 13.68 63.69
C GLN A 9 -18.39 12.17 63.85
N GLY A 10 -17.84 11.48 62.84
CA GLY A 10 -17.31 10.11 62.97
C GLY A 10 -15.87 10.03 63.50
N GLU A 11 -15.17 11.16 63.61
CA GLU A 11 -13.75 11.23 64.01
C GLU A 11 -13.54 11.16 65.54
N LYS A 12 -14.61 11.00 66.35
CA LYS A 12 -14.52 10.90 67.81
C LYS A 12 -14.71 9.49 68.39
N GLU A 13 -15.04 8.48 67.59
CA GLU A 13 -15.12 7.07 68.05
C GLU A 13 -13.98 6.18 67.54
N ASP A 14 -13.22 6.60 66.52
CA ASP A 14 -12.12 5.81 65.93
C ASP A 14 -10.74 6.00 66.61
N ASP A 15 -10.67 6.76 67.71
CA ASP A 15 -9.41 7.04 68.41
C ASP A 15 -8.97 5.90 69.36
N ALA A 16 -9.78 4.85 69.52
CA ALA A 16 -9.48 3.70 70.38
C ALA A 16 -8.58 2.62 69.71
N GLY A 17 -8.31 2.73 68.40
CA GLY A 17 -7.54 1.74 67.63
C GLY A 17 -6.12 2.15 67.27
N ARG A 18 -5.71 3.40 67.55
CA ARG A 18 -4.39 3.93 67.20
C ARG A 18 -3.38 3.57 68.28
N GLY A 19 -2.60 2.51 68.03
CA GLY A 19 -1.48 2.18 68.91
C GLY A 19 -0.52 3.37 69.04
N SER A 20 -0.12 3.70 70.27
CA SER A 20 0.90 4.71 70.54
C SER A 20 2.27 4.18 70.09
N TYR A 21 2.90 4.86 69.13
CA TYR A 21 4.23 4.53 68.62
C TYR A 21 5.28 5.43 69.29
N ALA A 22 6.33 4.83 69.84
CA ALA A 22 7.43 5.58 70.44
C ALA A 22 8.28 6.31 69.37
N PRO A 23 8.82 7.50 69.66
CA PRO A 23 9.71 8.23 68.76
C PRO A 23 11.06 7.52 68.62
N VAL A 24 11.61 7.52 67.40
CA VAL A 24 12.95 7.00 67.09
C VAL A 24 14.00 7.88 67.77
N ASN A 25 14.77 7.33 68.70
CA ASN A 25 15.97 7.96 69.23
C ASN A 25 16.97 8.18 68.09
N LYS A 26 17.22 9.44 67.74
CA LYS A 26 18.30 9.84 66.84
C LYS A 26 19.65 9.67 67.57
N PRO A 27 20.62 8.91 67.04
CA PRO A 27 21.99 9.09 67.49
C PRO A 27 22.45 10.48 67.02
N ARG A 28 22.90 11.29 67.99
CA ARG A 28 23.50 12.60 67.75
C ARG A 28 24.86 12.36 67.09
N ILE A 29 24.91 12.44 65.77
CA ILE A 29 26.16 12.46 65.00
C ILE A 29 26.21 13.80 64.26
N GLU A 30 26.99 14.73 64.80
CA GLU A 30 27.48 15.88 64.06
C GLU A 30 28.41 15.38 62.95
N LEU A 31 28.02 15.46 61.68
CA LEU A 31 28.95 15.57 60.52
C LEU A 31 28.22 15.79 59.19
N LYS A 32 28.48 16.97 58.59
CA LYS A 32 28.41 17.37 57.17
C LYS A 32 27.07 17.14 56.40
N THR A 33 26.27 18.20 56.38
CA THR A 33 24.99 18.38 55.64
C THR A 33 25.03 18.03 54.14
N ARG A 34 26.22 18.07 53.50
CA ARG A 34 26.40 17.73 52.06
C ARG A 34 26.35 16.21 51.77
N SER A 35 26.66 15.36 52.77
CA SER A 35 26.64 13.89 52.65
C SER A 35 25.22 13.31 52.70
N ILE A 36 24.32 13.95 53.46
CA ILE A 36 22.95 13.45 53.71
C ILE A 36 22.04 13.64 52.49
N VAL A 37 22.16 14.78 51.79
CA VAL A 37 21.40 15.04 50.54
C VAL A 37 21.80 14.05 49.44
N HIS A 38 23.10 13.79 49.28
CA HIS A 38 23.62 12.82 48.33
C HIS A 38 23.13 11.40 48.63
N ARG A 39 23.13 10.98 49.90
CA ARG A 39 22.61 9.66 50.32
C ARG A 39 21.12 9.47 50.06
N LYS A 40 20.32 10.53 50.20
CA LYS A 40 18.86 10.50 49.91
C LYS A 40 18.58 10.50 48.41
N PHE A 41 19.33 11.26 47.61
CA PHE A 41 19.23 11.25 46.15
C PHE A 41 19.59 9.88 45.54
N MET A 42 20.64 9.23 46.05
CA MET A 42 21.05 7.90 45.60
C MET A 42 19.98 6.81 45.79
N LYS A 43 19.07 6.97 46.77
CA LYS A 43 17.94 6.06 46.99
C LYS A 43 16.78 6.27 46.01
N LEU A 44 16.66 7.46 45.41
CA LEU A 44 15.62 7.82 44.43
C LEU A 44 16.05 7.54 42.99
N ALA A 45 17.37 7.53 42.75
CA ALA A 45 17.98 7.31 41.45
C ALA A 45 17.40 6.14 40.62
N PRO A 46 17.12 4.93 41.16
CA PRO A 46 16.61 3.84 40.33
C PRO A 46 15.19 4.09 39.83
N VAL A 47 14.28 4.63 40.65
CA VAL A 47 12.88 4.88 40.25
C VAL A 47 12.80 6.03 39.25
N VAL A 48 13.52 7.12 39.52
CA VAL A 48 13.57 8.29 38.63
C VAL A 48 14.29 7.94 37.32
N GLY A 49 15.36 7.13 37.37
CA GLY A 49 16.08 6.67 36.20
C GLY A 49 15.23 5.82 35.25
N LEU A 50 14.36 4.96 35.76
CA LEU A 50 13.42 4.18 34.94
C LEU A 50 12.42 5.08 34.21
N LEU A 51 11.87 6.09 34.90
CA LEU A 51 10.93 7.05 34.31
C LEU A 51 11.60 7.90 33.22
N ILE A 52 12.82 8.39 33.47
CA ILE A 52 13.62 9.14 32.49
C ILE A 52 13.95 8.24 31.29
N GLY A 53 14.36 6.99 31.53
CA GLY A 53 14.62 6.03 30.45
C GLY A 53 13.39 5.78 29.56
N ALA A 54 12.20 5.66 30.17
CA ALA A 54 10.95 5.54 29.42
C ALA A 54 10.67 6.79 28.57
N ALA A 55 10.86 7.99 29.13
CA ALA A 55 10.71 9.24 28.40
C ALA A 55 11.69 9.36 27.22
N ILE A 56 12.95 8.95 27.41
CA ILE A 56 13.96 8.93 26.33
C ILE A 56 13.51 8.00 25.20
N LEU A 57 13.05 6.78 25.49
CA LEU A 57 12.56 5.86 24.47
C LEU A 57 11.32 6.39 23.74
N MET A 58 10.39 7.04 24.44
CA MET A 58 9.22 7.70 23.83
C MET A 58 9.65 8.79 22.83
N VAL A 59 10.62 9.62 23.20
CA VAL A 59 11.17 10.67 22.36
C VAL A 59 11.93 10.09 21.17
N LEU A 60 12.73 9.04 21.38
CA LEU A 60 13.42 8.33 20.30
C LEU A 60 12.46 7.74 19.28
N GLN A 61 11.36 7.14 19.72
CA GLN A 61 10.31 6.64 18.83
C GLN A 61 9.67 7.77 18.00
N HIS A 62 9.40 8.92 18.64
CA HIS A 62 8.87 10.10 17.96
C HIS A 62 9.84 10.60 16.88
N PHE A 63 11.13 10.75 17.20
CA PHE A 63 12.13 11.15 16.22
C PHE A 63 12.29 10.13 15.10
N PHE A 64 12.26 8.83 15.40
CA PHE A 64 12.31 7.77 14.39
C PHE A 64 11.11 7.83 13.44
N SER A 65 9.90 8.02 13.97
CA SER A 65 8.69 8.12 13.15
C SER A 65 8.66 9.42 12.34
N THR A 66 9.18 10.52 12.91
CA THR A 66 9.33 11.80 12.21
C THR A 66 10.37 11.73 11.09
N TYR A 67 11.47 11.00 11.29
CA TYR A 67 12.48 10.76 10.25
C TYR A 67 11.92 9.97 9.07
N LEU A 68 11.03 9.02 9.33
CA LEU A 68 10.38 8.21 8.29
C LEU A 68 9.23 8.95 7.59
N ASN A 69 8.65 9.98 8.21
CA ASN A 69 7.50 10.70 7.65
C ASN A 69 7.83 11.23 6.24
N GLU A 70 6.92 11.00 5.30
CA GLU A 70 7.00 11.40 3.89
C GLU A 70 8.21 10.85 3.13
N LYS A 71 8.94 9.88 3.69
CA LYS A 71 10.04 9.20 2.99
C LYS A 71 9.54 8.09 2.06
N ARG A 72 10.15 8.01 0.88
CA ARG A 72 9.79 7.07 -0.19
C ARG A 72 10.11 5.62 0.17
N ILE A 73 9.19 4.73 -0.20
CA ILE A 73 9.20 3.28 0.09
C ILE A 73 9.47 2.46 -1.18
N ASP A 74 9.22 3.03 -2.36
CA ASP A 74 9.29 2.32 -3.64
C ASP A 74 10.68 1.67 -3.88
N PRO A 75 10.71 0.48 -4.51
CA PRO A 75 11.96 -0.22 -4.82
C PRO A 75 12.85 0.64 -5.72
N GLY A 76 14.13 0.80 -5.35
CA GLY A 76 15.09 1.62 -6.09
C GLY A 76 15.24 3.06 -5.57
N SER A 77 14.40 3.50 -4.63
CA SER A 77 14.56 4.81 -3.99
C SER A 77 15.89 4.93 -3.20
N LYS A 78 16.55 6.08 -3.30
CA LYS A 78 17.80 6.38 -2.56
C LYS A 78 17.57 7.08 -1.21
N GLU A 79 16.33 7.49 -0.93
CA GLU A 79 16.00 8.27 0.29
C GLU A 79 16.15 7.47 1.58
N LEU A 80 15.88 6.17 1.53
CA LEU A 80 15.97 5.25 2.64
C LEU A 80 16.88 4.08 2.26
N SER A 81 17.64 3.57 3.23
CA SER A 81 18.34 2.30 3.06
C SER A 81 17.34 1.14 2.93
N SER A 82 17.70 0.09 2.18
CA SER A 82 16.87 -1.09 1.94
C SER A 82 16.12 -1.69 3.16
N PRO A 83 16.67 -1.78 4.39
CA PRO A 83 15.90 -2.30 5.52
C PRO A 83 14.71 -1.41 5.91
N PHE A 84 14.81 -0.08 5.77
CA PHE A 84 13.76 0.86 6.17
C PHE A 84 12.68 1.04 5.10
N GLN A 85 12.96 0.70 3.84
CA GLN A 85 11.95 0.60 2.78
C GLN A 85 10.96 -0.56 3.07
N ASN A 86 11.40 -1.60 3.77
CA ASN A 86 10.50 -2.72 4.10
C ASN A 86 9.69 -2.44 5.38
N GLN A 87 8.39 -2.23 5.21
CA GLN A 87 7.42 -1.97 6.30
C GLN A 87 7.52 -2.98 7.44
N LYS A 88 7.85 -4.25 7.18
CA LYS A 88 7.97 -5.29 8.20
C LYS A 88 9.07 -4.98 9.23
N HIS A 89 10.21 -4.46 8.79
CA HIS A 89 11.32 -4.10 9.68
C HIS A 89 11.00 -2.85 10.51
N VAL A 90 10.40 -1.84 9.87
CA VAL A 90 9.94 -0.62 10.57
C VAL A 90 8.94 -0.96 11.68
N ASN A 91 7.95 -1.79 11.38
CA ASN A 91 6.98 -2.24 12.38
C ASN A 91 7.65 -3.00 13.54
N THR A 92 8.63 -3.86 13.25
CA THR A 92 9.39 -4.61 14.27
C THR A 92 10.18 -3.68 15.21
N ILE A 93 10.86 -2.67 14.68
CA ILE A 93 11.63 -1.69 15.47
C ILE A 93 10.67 -0.91 16.39
N ARG A 94 9.55 -0.43 15.83
CA ARG A 94 8.58 0.38 16.55
C ARG A 94 7.90 -0.39 17.69
N THR A 95 7.48 -1.64 17.47
CA THR A 95 6.92 -2.49 18.53
C THR A 95 7.95 -2.81 19.61
N THR A 96 9.21 -3.04 19.23
CA THR A 96 10.31 -3.28 20.18
C THR A 96 10.53 -2.09 21.13
N ILE A 97 10.57 -0.87 20.59
CA ILE A 97 10.71 0.34 21.41
C ILE A 97 9.51 0.49 22.36
N ALA A 98 8.29 0.23 21.88
CA ALA A 98 7.09 0.26 22.71
C ALA A 98 7.13 -0.74 23.87
N HIS A 99 7.65 -1.95 23.66
CA HIS A 99 7.90 -2.91 24.73
C HIS A 99 8.93 -2.41 25.74
N GLY A 100 10.01 -1.77 25.28
CA GLY A 100 11.02 -1.15 26.14
C GLY A 100 10.40 -0.10 27.06
N ILE A 101 9.57 0.79 26.51
CA ILE A 101 8.83 1.82 27.28
C ILE A 101 7.94 1.16 28.34
N ARG A 102 7.14 0.16 27.94
CA ARG A 102 6.25 -0.58 28.85
C ARG A 102 7.03 -1.20 30.02
N ILE A 103 8.15 -1.86 29.74
CA ILE A 103 8.96 -2.53 30.76
C ILE A 103 9.48 -1.50 31.78
N LEU A 104 10.03 -0.38 31.32
CA LEU A 104 10.55 0.67 32.21
C LEU A 104 9.45 1.31 33.07
N LEU A 105 8.29 1.62 32.48
CA LEU A 105 7.14 2.15 33.23
C LEU A 105 6.60 1.13 34.24
N SER A 106 6.44 -0.13 33.84
CA SER A 106 5.96 -1.20 34.71
C SER A 106 6.91 -1.46 35.88
N MET A 107 8.23 -1.41 35.65
CA MET A 107 9.23 -1.51 36.71
C MET A 107 9.16 -0.34 37.69
N ALA A 108 9.01 0.90 37.21
CA ALA A 108 8.86 2.08 38.06
C ALA A 108 7.58 1.99 38.92
N ILE A 109 6.46 1.63 38.31
CA ILE A 109 5.18 1.41 38.99
C ILE A 109 5.30 0.26 40.01
N GLY A 110 5.96 -0.84 39.67
CA GLY A 110 6.18 -1.98 40.57
C GLY A 110 6.98 -1.62 41.82
N LEU A 111 8.01 -0.78 41.69
CA LEU A 111 8.77 -0.28 42.86
C LEU A 111 7.88 0.56 43.78
N THR A 112 7.01 1.41 43.22
CA THR A 112 6.07 2.20 44.02
C THR A 112 5.02 1.33 44.71
N TYR A 113 4.54 0.28 44.02
CA TYR A 113 3.63 -0.70 44.59
C TYR A 113 4.25 -1.38 45.82
N ALA A 114 5.52 -1.79 45.72
CA ALA A 114 6.26 -2.38 46.84
C ALA A 114 6.38 -1.41 48.03
N GLN A 115 6.64 -0.13 47.81
CA GLN A 115 6.68 0.83 48.92
C GLN A 115 5.30 1.07 49.54
N MET A 116 4.27 1.15 48.72
CA MET A 116 2.90 1.38 49.17
C MET A 116 2.34 0.19 49.95
N ILE A 117 2.66 -1.05 49.58
CA ILE A 117 2.21 -2.23 50.33
C ILE A 117 2.83 -2.26 51.74
N TRP A 118 4.11 -1.92 51.87
CA TRP A 118 4.76 -1.83 53.18
C TRP A 118 4.21 -0.70 54.05
N GLU A 119 3.92 0.46 53.46
CA GLU A 119 3.26 1.56 54.19
C GLU A 119 1.86 1.14 54.69
N THR A 120 1.11 0.45 53.83
CA THR A 120 -0.22 -0.05 54.17
C THR A 120 -0.16 -1.04 55.35
N LEU A 121 0.78 -2.00 55.31
CA LEU A 121 0.97 -2.99 56.37
C LEU A 121 1.47 -2.39 57.70
N ARG A 122 2.12 -1.22 57.69
CA ARG A 122 2.57 -0.53 58.91
C ARG A 122 1.47 0.28 59.59
N THR A 123 0.53 0.78 58.81
CA THR A 123 -0.49 1.72 59.28
C THR A 123 -1.74 1.02 59.80
N ARG A 124 -2.07 -0.18 59.29
CA ARG A 124 -3.26 -0.94 59.67
C ARG A 124 -2.98 -2.44 59.77
N SER A 125 -3.78 -3.14 60.57
CA SER A 125 -3.78 -4.60 60.66
C SER A 125 -4.67 -5.22 59.57
N TYR A 126 -4.19 -6.28 58.92
CA TYR A 126 -4.91 -7.00 57.89
C TYR A 126 -4.90 -8.51 58.14
N SER A 127 -5.92 -9.22 57.68
CA SER A 127 -5.92 -10.69 57.68
C SER A 127 -4.93 -11.24 56.65
N LEU A 128 -4.37 -12.43 56.89
CA LEU A 128 -3.49 -13.11 55.93
C LEU A 128 -4.13 -13.24 54.54
N SER A 129 -5.44 -13.49 54.50
CA SER A 129 -6.19 -13.61 53.26
C SER A 129 -6.37 -12.28 52.50
N GLN A 130 -6.32 -11.13 53.19
CA GLN A 130 -6.29 -9.81 52.56
C GLN A 130 -4.90 -9.47 52.04
N ILE A 131 -3.85 -9.84 52.78
CA ILE A 131 -2.45 -9.65 52.35
C ILE A 131 -2.17 -10.50 51.11
N ASP A 132 -2.60 -11.76 51.08
CA ASP A 132 -2.52 -12.61 49.89
C ASP A 132 -3.26 -12.01 48.71
N ALA A 133 -4.45 -11.46 48.93
CA ALA A 133 -5.22 -10.80 47.87
C ALA A 133 -4.48 -9.58 47.30
N LEU A 134 -3.84 -8.76 48.16
CA LEU A 134 -3.01 -7.64 47.72
C LEU A 134 -1.79 -8.14 46.92
N VAL A 135 -1.02 -9.10 47.44
CA VAL A 135 0.16 -9.66 46.73
C VAL A 135 -0.23 -10.28 45.38
N LYS A 136 -1.36 -11.01 45.32
CA LYS A 136 -1.92 -11.56 44.07
C LYS A 136 -2.30 -10.46 43.08
N CYS A 137 -2.96 -9.40 43.56
CA CYS A 137 -3.35 -8.26 42.74
C CYS A 137 -2.13 -7.50 42.19
N GLY A 138 -1.03 -7.42 42.93
CA GLY A 138 0.23 -6.82 42.44
C GLY A 138 0.91 -7.63 41.32
N ARG A 139 0.69 -8.95 41.25
CA ARG A 139 1.19 -9.81 40.16
C ARG A 139 0.25 -9.88 38.96
N SER A 140 -1.06 -9.79 39.19
CA SER A 140 -2.08 -9.76 38.14
C SER A 140 -3.29 -8.95 38.59
N SER A 141 -3.59 -7.87 37.85
CA SER A 141 -4.67 -6.93 38.17
C SER A 141 -6.08 -7.50 37.96
N LEU A 142 -6.22 -8.65 37.28
CA LEU A 142 -7.51 -9.28 36.95
C LEU A 142 -7.76 -10.56 37.74
N ASN A 143 -7.05 -10.76 38.86
CA ASN A 143 -7.27 -11.94 39.70
C ASN A 143 -8.69 -11.89 40.33
N PRO A 144 -9.40 -13.03 40.46
CA PRO A 144 -10.70 -13.09 41.14
C PRO A 144 -10.70 -12.50 42.56
N SER A 145 -9.52 -12.45 43.19
CA SER A 145 -9.30 -11.88 44.53
C SER A 145 -9.33 -10.34 44.57
N VAL A 146 -9.52 -9.65 43.45
CA VAL A 146 -9.51 -8.17 43.31
C VAL A 146 -10.51 -7.49 44.25
N LEU A 147 -11.74 -8.00 44.35
CA LEU A 147 -12.73 -7.43 45.28
C LEU A 147 -12.25 -7.49 46.73
N LYS A 148 -11.62 -8.60 47.11
CA LYS A 148 -11.07 -8.77 48.46
C LYS A 148 -9.88 -7.85 48.70
N ALA A 149 -9.02 -7.66 47.70
CA ALA A 149 -7.94 -6.67 47.75
C ALA A 149 -8.47 -5.22 47.85
N ALA A 150 -9.62 -4.92 47.23
CA ALA A 150 -10.22 -3.58 47.21
C ALA A 150 -10.69 -3.16 48.61
N THR A 151 -11.21 -4.12 49.37
CA THR A 151 -11.57 -3.89 50.78
C THR A 151 -10.35 -3.57 51.65
N ALA A 152 -9.14 -3.99 51.24
CA ALA A 152 -7.92 -3.75 51.99
C ALA A 152 -7.26 -2.40 51.66
N SER A 153 -7.09 -2.08 50.36
CA SER A 153 -6.53 -0.80 49.90
C SER A 153 -6.89 -0.50 48.44
N PHE A 154 -7.69 0.55 48.22
CA PHE A 154 -8.03 1.03 46.87
C PHE A 154 -6.81 1.56 46.09
N THR A 155 -5.90 2.25 46.77
CA THR A 155 -4.71 2.85 46.14
C THR A 155 -3.80 1.79 45.51
N LEU A 156 -3.61 0.64 46.17
CA LEU A 156 -2.81 -0.46 45.62
C LEU A 156 -3.46 -1.06 44.37
N ILE A 157 -4.80 -1.16 44.33
CA ILE A 157 -5.51 -1.60 43.13
C ILE A 157 -5.35 -0.61 41.98
N ALA A 158 -5.51 0.69 42.25
CA ALA A 158 -5.31 1.72 41.23
C ALA A 158 -3.90 1.66 40.61
N ILE A 159 -2.86 1.45 41.44
CA ILE A 159 -1.48 1.27 40.98
C ILE A 159 -1.33 -0.02 40.15
N SER A 160 -1.95 -1.13 40.56
CA SER A 160 -1.93 -2.39 39.79
C SER A 160 -2.65 -2.26 38.44
N PHE A 161 -3.81 -1.61 38.40
CA PHE A 161 -4.53 -1.36 37.16
C PHE A 161 -3.74 -0.45 36.22
N ALA A 162 -3.10 0.60 36.75
CA ALA A 162 -2.20 1.45 35.99
C ALA A 162 -0.99 0.68 35.44
N ALA A 163 -0.43 -0.27 36.20
CA ALA A 163 0.63 -1.15 35.72
C ALA A 163 0.16 -1.99 34.51
N SER A 164 -1.04 -2.55 34.55
CA SER A 164 -1.63 -3.29 33.43
C SER A 164 -1.97 -2.39 32.24
N ALA A 165 -2.45 -1.17 32.48
CA ALA A 165 -2.77 -0.20 31.44
C ALA A 165 -1.54 0.22 30.60
N THR A 166 -0.31 0.02 31.08
CA THR A 166 0.90 0.19 30.28
C THR A 166 0.95 -0.72 29.04
N ALA A 167 0.13 -1.78 28.97
CA ALA A 167 -0.06 -2.57 27.75
C ALA A 167 -0.57 -1.76 26.56
N LEU A 168 -1.38 -0.72 26.80
CA LEU A 168 -1.92 0.15 25.75
C LEU A 168 -0.83 0.90 24.98
N VAL A 169 0.33 1.14 25.59
CA VAL A 169 1.51 1.72 24.94
C VAL A 169 2.00 0.83 23.80
N VAL A 170 1.99 -0.50 23.99
CA VAL A 170 2.40 -1.46 22.96
C VAL A 170 1.35 -1.58 21.87
N ILE A 171 0.07 -1.53 22.24
CA ILE A 171 -1.05 -1.76 21.31
C ILE A 171 -1.24 -0.55 20.37
N LEU A 172 -1.29 0.67 20.92
CA LEU A 172 -1.76 1.84 20.17
C LEU A 172 -0.63 2.64 19.50
N SER A 173 0.62 2.49 19.95
CA SER A 173 1.74 3.25 19.38
C SER A 173 2.17 2.81 17.98
N PRO A 174 2.17 1.51 17.61
CA PRO A 174 2.48 1.10 16.24
C PRO A 174 1.48 1.62 15.21
N GLY A 175 0.21 1.81 15.57
CA GLY A 175 -0.79 2.39 14.68
C GLY A 175 -0.60 3.89 14.35
N SER A 176 0.48 4.54 14.83
CA SER A 176 0.75 5.96 14.54
C SER A 176 1.49 6.25 13.23
N LEU A 177 1.93 5.22 12.49
CA LEU A 177 2.65 5.35 11.21
C LEU A 177 1.99 4.38 10.22
N THR A 178 1.45 4.92 9.14
CA THR A 178 0.74 4.20 8.07
C THR A 178 1.50 4.35 6.75
N VAL A 179 1.05 3.69 5.70
CA VAL A 179 1.61 3.82 4.34
C VAL A 179 0.54 4.44 3.44
N ASN A 180 0.91 5.48 2.69
CA ASN A 180 0.08 6.03 1.62
C ASN A 180 0.76 5.72 0.27
N THR A 181 0.08 4.99 -0.61
CA THR A 181 0.56 4.60 -1.95
C THR A 181 0.19 5.61 -3.04
N GLU A 182 -0.66 6.58 -2.72
CA GLU A 182 -1.16 7.63 -3.61
C GLU A 182 -0.71 9.02 -3.17
N PHE A 183 0.45 9.12 -2.51
CA PHE A 183 0.95 10.41 -2.04
C PHE A 183 1.48 11.23 -3.22
N GLN A 184 0.81 12.35 -3.49
CA GLN A 184 1.24 13.31 -4.50
C GLN A 184 2.38 14.16 -3.93
N ARG A 185 3.59 13.95 -4.43
CA ARG A 185 4.77 14.70 -4.03
C ARG A 185 5.07 15.78 -5.06
N GLU A 186 5.07 17.02 -4.61
CA GLU A 186 5.40 18.19 -5.43
C GLU A 186 6.88 18.57 -5.33
N THR A 187 7.53 18.80 -6.46
CA THR A 187 8.92 19.26 -6.58
C THR A 187 9.02 20.38 -7.61
N SER A 188 9.96 21.31 -7.40
CA SER A 188 10.26 22.33 -8.41
C SER A 188 11.02 21.70 -9.58
N CYS A 189 10.54 21.92 -10.79
CA CYS A 189 11.13 21.37 -12.01
C CYS A 189 11.17 22.43 -13.13
N THR A 190 11.98 22.18 -14.15
CA THR A 190 12.03 23.02 -15.34
C THR A 190 11.36 22.28 -16.48
N VAL A 191 10.33 22.87 -17.07
CA VAL A 191 9.46 22.21 -18.05
C VAL A 191 9.45 22.98 -19.37
N PRO A 192 9.36 22.29 -20.53
CA PRO A 192 9.22 22.96 -21.82
C PRO A 192 7.80 23.50 -22.00
N THR A 193 7.69 24.70 -22.58
CA THR A 193 6.41 25.30 -22.96
C THR A 193 6.57 26.12 -24.25
N VAL A 194 5.43 26.45 -24.87
CA VAL A 194 5.39 27.30 -26.07
C VAL A 194 5.94 28.69 -25.70
N PRO A 195 6.94 29.23 -26.44
CA PRO A 195 7.52 30.51 -26.09
C PRO A 195 6.51 31.65 -26.07
N SER A 196 6.53 32.41 -24.99
CA SER A 196 5.59 33.50 -24.72
C SER A 196 5.47 34.50 -25.88
N LYS A 197 6.60 34.83 -26.52
CA LYS A 197 6.66 35.75 -27.68
C LYS A 197 5.86 35.25 -28.88
N VAL A 198 5.89 33.94 -29.16
CA VAL A 198 5.21 33.32 -30.31
C VAL A 198 3.70 33.50 -30.22
N THR A 199 3.18 33.58 -28.99
CA THR A 199 1.75 33.72 -28.72
C THR A 199 1.24 35.16 -28.79
N THR A 200 2.10 36.15 -29.06
CA THR A 200 1.70 37.57 -29.15
C THR A 200 1.22 37.95 -30.55
N SER A 201 0.42 39.02 -30.65
CA SER A 201 -0.11 39.53 -31.93
C SER A 201 0.97 40.09 -32.86
N ASP A 202 2.12 40.49 -32.33
CA ASP A 202 3.17 41.18 -33.09
C ASP A 202 4.20 40.23 -33.69
N TYR A 203 4.19 38.95 -33.28
CA TYR A 203 5.18 37.97 -33.70
C TYR A 203 4.85 37.36 -35.05
N LYS A 204 5.79 37.48 -36.00
CA LYS A 204 5.65 36.99 -37.38
C LYS A 204 6.82 36.06 -37.72
N VAL A 205 6.52 34.94 -38.37
CA VAL A 205 7.54 34.01 -38.86
C VAL A 205 7.96 34.41 -40.27
N GLN A 206 9.27 34.50 -40.52
CA GLN A 206 9.81 34.87 -41.83
C GLN A 206 9.75 33.64 -42.76
N SER A 207 8.88 33.69 -43.77
CA SER A 207 8.64 32.63 -44.76
C SER A 207 9.81 32.51 -45.76
N THR A 208 10.97 32.05 -45.31
CA THR A 208 12.14 31.85 -46.18
C THR A 208 12.64 30.41 -46.24
N ASN A 209 12.01 29.47 -45.53
CA ASN A 209 12.41 28.05 -45.57
C ASN A 209 11.64 27.30 -46.68
N PRO A 210 12.35 26.76 -47.70
CA PRO A 210 11.78 25.79 -48.63
C PRO A 210 11.23 24.60 -47.83
N GLY A 211 9.99 24.18 -48.08
CA GLY A 211 9.35 23.05 -47.38
C GLY A 211 8.49 23.38 -46.15
N SER A 212 8.38 24.65 -45.76
CA SER A 212 7.48 25.07 -44.65
C SER A 212 6.01 24.68 -44.88
N GLY A 213 5.52 24.77 -46.12
CA GLY A 213 4.16 24.32 -46.47
C GLY A 213 3.97 22.81 -46.35
N ALA A 214 4.96 22.00 -46.77
CA ALA A 214 4.90 20.54 -46.66
C ALA A 214 4.92 20.08 -45.19
N LEU A 215 5.75 20.70 -44.34
CA LEU A 215 5.77 20.45 -42.89
C LEU A 215 4.39 20.74 -42.26
N GLN A 216 3.80 21.89 -42.59
CA GLN A 216 2.49 22.28 -42.07
C GLN A 216 1.37 21.33 -42.53
N MET A 217 1.41 20.90 -43.78
CA MET A 217 0.48 19.90 -44.30
C MET A 217 0.67 18.52 -43.64
N SER A 218 1.90 18.11 -43.34
CA SER A 218 2.20 16.87 -42.60
C SER A 218 1.71 16.92 -41.15
N ILE A 219 1.81 18.07 -40.48
CA ILE A 219 1.21 18.28 -39.14
C ILE A 219 -0.31 18.15 -39.22
N LEU A 220 -0.93 18.80 -40.22
CA LEU A 220 -2.37 18.76 -40.43
C LEU A 220 -2.85 17.34 -40.71
N THR A 221 -2.19 16.59 -41.60
CA THR A 221 -2.57 15.21 -41.90
C THR A 221 -2.42 14.31 -40.69
N SER A 222 -1.41 14.55 -39.85
CA SER A 222 -1.19 13.84 -38.60
C SER A 222 -2.32 14.09 -37.59
N VAL A 223 -2.67 15.35 -37.32
CA VAL A 223 -3.71 15.71 -36.32
C VAL A 223 -5.12 15.37 -36.81
N ALA A 224 -5.42 15.60 -38.10
CA ALA A 224 -6.73 15.30 -38.66
C ALA A 224 -6.96 13.79 -38.82
N GLY A 225 -5.96 13.05 -39.30
CA GLY A 225 -6.04 11.60 -39.47
C GLY A 225 -6.12 10.85 -38.15
N SER A 226 -5.40 11.30 -37.12
CA SER A 226 -5.38 10.65 -35.81
C SER A 226 -6.52 11.07 -34.88
N TYR A 227 -7.22 12.18 -35.19
CA TYR A 227 -8.18 12.86 -34.29
C TYR A 227 -7.64 13.11 -32.88
N THR A 228 -6.32 13.28 -32.77
CA THR A 228 -5.64 13.60 -31.52
C THR A 228 -4.56 14.64 -31.77
N TYR A 229 -4.00 15.18 -30.70
CA TYR A 229 -2.86 16.09 -30.77
C TYR A 229 -1.55 15.34 -30.99
N LEU A 230 -0.56 16.01 -31.57
CA LEU A 230 0.82 15.51 -31.58
C LEU A 230 1.34 15.41 -30.13
N PRO A 231 1.96 14.28 -29.75
CA PRO A 231 2.40 14.06 -28.37
C PRO A 231 3.34 15.20 -27.92
N PRO A 232 3.20 15.70 -26.68
CA PRO A 232 4.04 16.78 -26.19
C PRO A 232 5.50 16.32 -26.11
N PHE A 233 6.42 17.28 -26.23
CA PHE A 233 7.84 17.00 -26.29
C PHE A 233 8.34 16.24 -25.07
N GLN A 234 8.91 15.07 -25.32
CA GLN A 234 9.54 14.23 -24.31
C GLN A 234 11.00 14.67 -24.11
N ALA A 235 11.19 15.70 -23.28
CA ALA A 235 12.52 16.00 -22.76
C ALA A 235 13.04 14.80 -21.95
N ASN A 236 14.36 14.64 -21.85
CA ASN A 236 14.97 13.58 -21.04
C ASN A 236 14.32 13.57 -19.64
N SER A 237 13.56 12.52 -19.33
CA SER A 237 12.68 12.44 -18.14
C SER A 237 13.45 12.68 -16.85
N SER A 238 14.73 12.31 -16.81
CA SER A 238 15.62 12.58 -15.68
C SER A 238 15.84 14.07 -15.39
N ASN A 239 15.79 14.94 -16.40
CA ASN A 239 15.97 16.38 -16.23
C ASN A 239 14.69 17.08 -15.76
N THR A 240 13.51 16.58 -16.18
CA THR A 240 12.21 17.18 -15.88
C THR A 240 11.57 16.57 -14.63
N CYS A 241 11.54 15.24 -14.55
CA CYS A 241 10.92 14.47 -13.46
C CYS A 241 11.93 13.99 -12.39
N GLY A 242 13.25 14.12 -12.61
CA GLY A 242 14.26 13.66 -11.67
C GLY A 242 14.44 12.13 -11.65
N ASP A 243 14.60 11.53 -10.46
CA ASP A 243 14.67 10.07 -10.26
C ASP A 243 13.27 9.39 -10.40
N GLU A 244 12.23 10.12 -10.83
CA GLU A 244 10.85 9.61 -10.95
C GLU A 244 10.54 9.14 -12.39
N THR A 245 9.92 7.95 -12.51
CA THR A 245 9.54 7.34 -13.80
C THR A 245 8.27 7.93 -14.40
N THR A 246 7.43 8.56 -13.56
CA THR A 246 6.23 9.29 -13.98
C THR A 246 6.12 10.62 -13.24
N CYS A 247 5.78 11.70 -13.95
CA CYS A 247 5.48 12.98 -13.32
C CYS A 247 4.44 13.80 -14.09
N LEU A 248 3.70 14.60 -13.34
CA LEU A 248 2.62 15.47 -13.81
C LEU A 248 3.01 16.92 -13.58
N TYR A 249 2.89 17.78 -14.57
CA TYR A 249 3.14 19.21 -14.39
C TYR A 249 2.13 20.06 -15.15
N ASN A 250 1.89 21.26 -14.65
CA ASN A 250 0.96 22.19 -15.27
C ASN A 250 1.71 23.24 -16.09
N VAL A 251 1.19 23.55 -17.27
CA VAL A 251 1.65 24.66 -18.12
C VAL A 251 0.47 25.45 -18.64
N THR A 252 0.71 26.73 -18.89
CA THR A 252 -0.28 27.67 -19.40
C THR A 252 0.26 28.28 -20.67
N PHE A 253 -0.47 28.17 -21.77
CA PHE A 253 -0.07 28.76 -23.04
C PHE A 253 -1.30 29.23 -23.83
N THR A 254 -1.07 30.06 -24.84
CA THR A 254 -2.14 30.67 -25.63
C THR A 254 -2.14 30.12 -27.05
N GLY A 255 -3.31 29.77 -27.56
CA GLY A 255 -3.50 29.35 -28.95
C GLY A 255 -4.89 29.70 -29.49
N PRO A 256 -5.23 29.25 -30.69
CA PRO A 256 -6.55 29.49 -31.29
C PRO A 256 -7.63 28.62 -30.65
N GLY A 257 -8.86 29.13 -30.62
CA GLY A 257 -10.05 28.38 -30.26
C GLY A 257 -11.26 28.89 -31.05
N LEU A 258 -12.34 28.11 -31.05
CA LEU A 258 -13.56 28.44 -31.78
C LEU A 258 -14.72 28.67 -30.82
N ASN A 259 -15.52 29.69 -31.12
CA ASN A 259 -16.82 29.91 -30.50
C ASN A 259 -17.92 29.67 -31.54
N TYR A 260 -18.88 28.85 -31.18
CA TYR A 260 -19.87 28.30 -32.10
C TYR A 260 -21.24 28.96 -31.93
N VAL A 261 -21.89 29.32 -33.04
CA VAL A 261 -23.25 29.86 -33.07
C VAL A 261 -24.08 29.06 -34.08
N ASP A 262 -25.24 28.58 -33.66
CA ASP A 262 -26.21 27.92 -34.53
C ASP A 262 -26.98 28.95 -35.34
N ILE A 263 -26.94 28.82 -36.67
CA ILE A 263 -27.63 29.69 -37.63
C ILE A 263 -28.54 28.88 -38.56
N THR A 264 -28.92 27.66 -38.16
CA THR A 264 -29.73 26.74 -38.95
C THR A 264 -31.04 27.38 -39.40
N ASP A 265 -31.75 28.07 -38.49
CA ASP A 265 -33.03 28.72 -38.79
C ASP A 265 -32.91 29.96 -39.70
N GLU A 266 -31.71 30.54 -39.77
CA GLU A 266 -31.41 31.75 -40.56
C GLU A 266 -30.88 31.42 -41.96
N THR A 267 -30.51 30.15 -42.20
CA THR A 267 -29.80 29.72 -43.40
C THR A 267 -30.75 29.14 -44.44
N ASN A 268 -30.59 29.58 -45.69
CA ASN A 268 -31.34 29.01 -46.81
C ASN A 268 -30.60 27.80 -47.42
N PHE A 269 -31.11 26.60 -47.17
CA PHE A 269 -30.53 25.34 -47.66
C PHE A 269 -30.91 24.95 -49.10
N THR A 270 -31.67 25.76 -49.84
CA THR A 270 -32.20 25.34 -51.17
C THR A 270 -31.14 24.88 -52.14
N THR A 271 -29.96 25.51 -52.17
CA THR A 271 -28.86 25.10 -53.06
C THR A 271 -28.06 23.92 -52.52
N PHE A 272 -27.96 23.78 -51.20
CA PHE A 272 -27.21 22.71 -50.54
C PHE A 272 -27.93 21.36 -50.59
N LEU A 273 -29.27 21.36 -50.63
CA LEU A 273 -30.07 20.14 -50.67
C LEU A 273 -30.27 19.56 -52.08
N LEU A 274 -29.85 20.28 -53.13
CA LEU A 274 -29.98 19.81 -54.50
C LEU A 274 -29.05 18.62 -54.74
N PRO A 275 -29.55 17.52 -55.32
CA PRO A 275 -28.71 16.44 -55.75
C PRO A 275 -27.90 16.84 -56.99
N SER A 276 -26.69 16.30 -57.09
CA SER A 276 -25.83 16.39 -58.26
C SER A 276 -25.78 15.02 -58.95
N GLY A 277 -25.69 15.00 -60.28
CA GLY A 277 -25.68 13.77 -61.10
C GLY A 277 -27.07 13.21 -61.50
N ASP A 278 -27.07 12.34 -62.52
CA ASP A 278 -28.26 11.64 -63.02
C ASP A 278 -28.45 10.27 -62.31
N PRO A 279 -29.68 9.77 -62.13
CA PRO A 279 -29.92 8.43 -61.56
C PRO A 279 -29.30 7.33 -62.47
N PRO A 280 -28.57 6.33 -61.95
CA PRO A 280 -28.53 5.85 -60.55
C PRO A 280 -27.37 6.38 -59.66
N ASP A 281 -26.52 7.27 -60.18
CA ASP A 281 -25.29 7.77 -59.52
C ASP A 281 -25.50 9.13 -58.83
N GLN A 282 -26.72 9.36 -58.33
CA GLN A 282 -27.11 10.60 -57.71
C GLN A 282 -26.41 10.77 -56.36
N HIS A 283 -25.71 11.90 -56.19
CA HIS A 283 -24.97 12.24 -54.98
C HIS A 283 -25.51 13.52 -54.33
N PHE A 284 -25.38 13.60 -53.01
CA PHE A 284 -25.86 14.69 -52.18
C PHE A 284 -24.71 15.32 -51.43
N VAL A 285 -24.68 16.65 -51.37
CA VAL A 285 -23.73 17.35 -50.50
C VAL A 285 -24.07 17.07 -49.04
N THR A 286 -23.11 16.51 -48.29
CA THR A 286 -23.21 16.19 -46.86
C THR A 286 -22.44 17.17 -45.98
N TRP A 287 -21.45 17.86 -46.54
CA TRP A 287 -20.63 18.84 -45.84
C TRP A 287 -20.24 19.98 -46.78
N ASN A 288 -20.31 21.22 -46.30
CA ASN A 288 -19.76 22.39 -47.00
C ASN A 288 -19.28 23.42 -45.97
N ALA A 289 -17.97 23.63 -45.89
CA ALA A 289 -17.36 24.63 -45.02
C ALA A 289 -16.69 25.74 -45.84
N THR A 290 -16.90 27.00 -45.44
CA THR A 290 -16.39 28.20 -46.12
C THR A 290 -15.85 29.21 -45.12
N ILE A 291 -14.69 29.80 -45.39
CA ILE A 291 -14.12 30.89 -44.57
C ILE A 291 -14.56 32.24 -45.13
N PHE A 292 -15.11 33.09 -44.26
CA PHE A 292 -15.40 34.49 -44.55
C PHE A 292 -14.42 35.39 -43.80
N ASN A 293 -13.60 36.12 -44.54
CA ASN A 293 -12.68 37.13 -44.01
C ASN A 293 -13.38 38.51 -43.99
N GLY A 294 -14.18 38.74 -42.95
CA GLY A 294 -14.83 40.03 -42.65
C GLY A 294 -13.97 40.93 -41.75
N SER A 295 -14.54 41.54 -40.70
CA SER A 295 -13.76 42.18 -39.62
C SER A 295 -13.14 41.16 -38.65
N THR A 296 -13.71 39.96 -38.58
CA THR A 296 -13.24 38.80 -37.83
C THR A 296 -13.21 37.59 -38.75
N VAL A 297 -12.32 36.63 -38.46
CA VAL A 297 -12.30 35.35 -39.19
C VAL A 297 -13.47 34.48 -38.72
N VAL A 298 -14.33 34.12 -39.67
CA VAL A 298 -15.56 33.34 -39.44
C VAL A 298 -15.58 32.13 -40.37
N LEU A 299 -15.84 30.96 -39.81
CA LEU A 299 -16.05 29.71 -40.53
C LEU A 299 -17.55 29.40 -40.58
N ASN A 300 -18.12 29.35 -41.78
CA ASN A 300 -19.50 28.95 -42.00
C ASN A 300 -19.54 27.48 -42.46
N ILE A 301 -20.28 26.65 -41.73
CA ILE A 301 -20.38 25.21 -41.95
C ILE A 301 -21.84 24.87 -42.24
N LEU A 302 -22.08 24.14 -43.33
CA LEU A 302 -23.34 23.48 -43.65
C LEU A 302 -23.11 21.97 -43.58
N SER A 303 -23.96 21.26 -42.87
CA SER A 303 -23.88 19.80 -42.73
C SER A 303 -25.23 19.15 -42.98
N ARG A 304 -25.19 17.94 -43.52
CA ARG A 304 -26.36 17.08 -43.74
C ARG A 304 -26.00 15.63 -43.42
N ASP A 305 -26.64 15.11 -42.39
CA ASP A 305 -26.59 13.70 -42.01
C ASP A 305 -27.68 12.94 -42.75
N LEU A 306 -27.29 11.99 -43.60
CA LEU A 306 -28.20 11.22 -44.43
C LEU A 306 -28.89 10.08 -43.66
N GLU A 307 -28.28 9.57 -42.59
CA GLU A 307 -28.84 8.51 -41.76
C GLU A 307 -29.82 9.08 -40.73
N ARG A 308 -29.43 10.15 -40.04
CA ARG A 308 -30.26 10.81 -39.02
C ARG A 308 -31.26 11.79 -39.62
N ASN A 309 -31.16 12.07 -40.93
CA ASN A 309 -31.97 13.04 -41.66
C ASN A 309 -31.94 14.44 -40.99
N LEU A 310 -30.74 14.90 -40.65
CA LEU A 310 -30.49 16.14 -39.92
C LEU A 310 -29.70 17.12 -40.80
N THR A 311 -30.16 18.36 -40.92
CA THR A 311 -29.48 19.45 -41.66
C THR A 311 -29.17 20.60 -40.70
N GLN A 312 -27.92 21.05 -40.67
CA GLN A 312 -27.48 22.11 -39.76
C GLN A 312 -26.65 23.17 -40.50
N ALA A 313 -26.72 24.41 -40.02
CA ALA A 313 -25.85 25.50 -40.46
C ALA A 313 -25.29 26.25 -39.26
N ASN A 314 -23.98 26.51 -39.27
CA ASN A 314 -23.28 27.00 -38.11
C ASN A 314 -22.19 28.00 -38.47
N ASN A 315 -22.02 28.98 -37.59
CA ASN A 315 -21.03 30.03 -37.71
C ASN A 315 -20.05 29.93 -36.54
N CYS A 316 -18.78 29.69 -36.84
CA CYS A 316 -17.70 29.59 -35.87
C CYS A 316 -16.80 30.81 -35.97
N SER A 317 -16.74 31.62 -34.91
CA SER A 317 -15.80 32.74 -34.83
C SER A 317 -14.53 32.30 -34.10
N VAL A 318 -13.37 32.74 -34.59
CA VAL A 318 -12.06 32.37 -34.01
C VAL A 318 -11.64 33.36 -32.93
N TYR A 319 -11.21 32.85 -31.77
CA TYR A 319 -10.67 33.62 -30.66
C TYR A 319 -9.32 33.10 -30.21
N ARG A 320 -8.57 33.99 -29.57
CA ARG A 320 -7.41 33.63 -28.77
C ARG A 320 -7.89 33.01 -27.46
N VAL A 321 -7.40 31.83 -27.11
CA VAL A 321 -7.77 31.11 -25.88
C VAL A 321 -6.51 30.79 -25.09
N ILE A 322 -6.55 31.02 -23.78
CA ILE A 322 -5.51 30.58 -22.85
C ILE A 322 -5.91 29.20 -22.37
N TYR A 323 -5.04 28.22 -22.59
CA TYR A 323 -5.21 26.84 -22.18
C TYR A 323 -4.36 26.58 -20.93
N ASP A 324 -5.03 26.18 -19.85
CA ASP A 324 -4.38 25.63 -18.69
C ASP A 324 -4.42 24.10 -18.81
N VAL A 325 -3.24 23.51 -19.00
CA VAL A 325 -3.11 22.07 -19.27
C VAL A 325 -2.22 21.40 -18.23
N ARG A 326 -2.51 20.13 -17.97
CA ARG A 326 -1.71 19.22 -17.18
C ARG A 326 -1.08 18.21 -18.12
N ILE A 327 0.23 18.10 -18.09
CA ILE A 327 0.99 17.15 -18.89
C ILE A 327 1.40 15.99 -17.98
N SER A 328 1.12 14.77 -18.41
CA SER A 328 1.58 13.54 -17.77
C SER A 328 2.73 12.95 -18.59
N LEU A 329 3.91 12.84 -17.99
CA LEU A 329 5.07 12.15 -18.56
C LEU A 329 5.20 10.76 -17.97
N GLN A 330 5.30 9.77 -18.84
CA GLN A 330 5.66 8.38 -18.55
C GLN A 330 6.82 7.96 -19.47
N GLU A 331 7.56 6.89 -19.13
CA GLU A 331 8.82 6.51 -19.80
C GLU A 331 8.78 6.47 -21.34
N SER A 332 7.62 6.20 -21.95
CA SER A 332 7.44 6.15 -23.41
C SER A 332 6.27 6.97 -23.95
N VAL A 333 5.40 7.52 -23.10
CA VAL A 333 4.15 8.18 -23.49
C VAL A 333 4.00 9.48 -22.73
N ALA A 334 3.60 10.53 -23.45
CA ALA A 334 3.28 11.81 -22.86
C ALA A 334 1.87 12.23 -23.28
N THR A 335 1.05 12.63 -22.33
CA THR A 335 -0.36 12.99 -22.56
C THR A 335 -0.70 14.33 -21.95
N ILE A 336 -1.76 14.94 -22.48
CA ILE A 336 -2.23 16.27 -22.12
C ILE A 336 -3.69 16.16 -21.64
N GLU A 337 -3.95 16.69 -20.46
CA GLU A 337 -5.28 16.89 -19.89
C GLU A 337 -5.56 18.40 -19.82
N VAL A 338 -6.61 18.87 -20.48
CA VAL A 338 -7.03 20.28 -20.40
C VAL A 338 -7.97 20.43 -19.20
N TRP A 339 -7.62 21.27 -18.23
CA TRP A 339 -8.43 21.44 -17.01
C TRP A 339 -9.12 22.80 -16.92
N ASN A 340 -8.66 23.82 -17.65
CA ASN A 340 -9.34 25.11 -17.76
C ASN A 340 -9.00 25.83 -19.08
N THR A 341 -9.96 26.59 -19.61
CA THR A 341 -9.78 27.42 -20.80
C THR A 341 -10.40 28.79 -20.57
N THR A 342 -9.69 29.86 -20.95
CA THR A 342 -10.21 31.23 -20.86
C THR A 342 -10.20 31.93 -22.21
N GLN A 343 -11.37 32.44 -22.60
CA GLN A 343 -11.55 33.11 -23.89
C GLN A 343 -10.99 34.53 -23.84
N GLY A 344 -10.14 34.85 -24.82
CA GLY A 344 -9.56 36.17 -25.05
C GLY A 344 -10.19 36.89 -26.25
N SER A 345 -9.40 37.72 -26.94
CA SER A 345 -9.85 38.54 -28.06
C SER A 345 -10.09 37.73 -29.34
N ALA A 346 -11.04 38.16 -30.17
CA ALA A 346 -11.26 37.61 -31.52
C ALA A 346 -10.06 37.91 -32.43
N PHE A 347 -9.78 37.00 -33.37
CA PHE A 347 -8.82 37.28 -34.44
C PHE A 347 -9.44 38.20 -35.49
N THR A 348 -8.73 39.27 -35.84
CA THR A 348 -9.12 40.19 -36.92
C THR A 348 -8.60 39.68 -38.26
N SER A 349 -9.27 40.00 -39.36
CA SER A 349 -8.83 39.61 -40.72
C SER A 349 -7.46 40.18 -41.13
N ASP A 350 -7.05 41.30 -40.55
CA ASP A 350 -5.71 41.90 -40.76
C ASP A 350 -4.61 41.31 -39.83
N ASP A 351 -4.96 40.36 -38.95
CA ASP A 351 -4.00 39.74 -38.02
C ASP A 351 -3.05 38.81 -38.80
N ASN A 352 -1.77 39.18 -38.86
CA ASN A 352 -0.70 38.42 -39.50
C ASN A 352 0.28 37.82 -38.48
N SER A 353 -0.16 37.66 -37.23
CA SER A 353 0.59 36.93 -36.21
C SER A 353 0.80 35.47 -36.60
N PHE A 354 1.78 34.82 -35.96
CA PHE A 354 2.01 33.39 -36.12
C PHE A 354 0.73 32.57 -35.89
N LEU A 355 -0.01 32.82 -34.81
CA LEU A 355 -1.22 32.05 -34.49
C LEU A 355 -2.34 32.24 -35.54
N SER A 356 -2.50 33.45 -36.09
CA SER A 356 -3.44 33.71 -37.18
C SER A 356 -3.03 32.98 -38.46
N ASN A 357 -1.74 33.00 -38.82
CA ASN A 357 -1.24 32.29 -40.01
C ASN A 357 -1.27 30.76 -39.86
N TYR A 358 -0.88 30.28 -38.68
CA TYR A 358 -0.93 28.86 -38.29
C TYR A 358 -2.36 28.33 -38.45
N LEU A 359 -3.32 29.02 -37.83
CA LEU A 359 -4.72 28.64 -37.93
C LEU A 359 -5.29 28.85 -39.34
N ASN A 360 -5.04 29.98 -40.02
CA ASN A 360 -5.59 30.21 -41.37
C ASN A 360 -5.11 29.15 -42.35
N LEU A 361 -3.85 28.74 -42.25
CA LEU A 361 -3.31 27.68 -43.08
C LEU A 361 -3.97 26.33 -42.75
N GLU A 362 -4.11 26.00 -41.47
CA GLU A 362 -4.76 24.77 -41.04
C GLU A 362 -6.26 24.75 -41.36
N LEU A 363 -6.96 25.86 -41.19
CA LEU A 363 -8.36 26.02 -41.60
C LEU A 363 -8.51 26.02 -43.12
N SER A 364 -7.55 26.55 -43.88
CA SER A 364 -7.59 26.54 -45.35
C SER A 364 -7.42 25.15 -45.96
N ASN A 365 -6.81 24.23 -45.20
CA ASN A 365 -6.49 22.86 -45.62
C ASN A 365 -7.24 21.77 -44.83
N LEU A 366 -7.90 22.11 -43.73
CA LEU A 366 -9.11 21.44 -43.23
C LEU A 366 -10.08 21.26 -44.41
N PRO A 367 -11.14 20.43 -44.30
CA PRO A 367 -12.09 20.24 -45.39
C PRO A 367 -12.98 21.49 -45.53
N LEU A 368 -12.40 22.63 -45.90
CA LEU A 368 -13.06 23.61 -46.73
C LEU A 368 -13.23 22.96 -48.08
N GLY A 369 -14.46 22.60 -48.36
CA GLY A 369 -14.76 21.75 -49.48
C GLY A 369 -16.14 21.16 -49.32
N ILE A 370 -16.58 20.54 -50.39
CA ILE A 370 -17.86 19.89 -50.52
C ILE A 370 -17.60 18.40 -50.33
N CYS A 371 -18.20 17.78 -49.32
CA CYS A 371 -18.29 16.31 -49.30
C CYS A 371 -19.60 15.90 -49.93
N GLU A 372 -19.54 14.86 -50.75
CA GLU A 372 -20.69 14.30 -51.43
C GLU A 372 -20.82 12.81 -51.09
N ALA A 373 -22.05 12.37 -50.87
CA ALA A 373 -22.38 10.98 -50.55
C ALA A 373 -23.61 10.53 -51.35
N GLY A 374 -23.65 9.27 -51.76
CA GLY A 374 -24.77 8.70 -52.53
C GLY A 374 -24.98 7.21 -52.27
N PRO A 375 -26.10 6.62 -52.74
CA PRO A 375 -26.47 5.23 -52.44
C PRO A 375 -25.50 4.16 -52.97
N ASN A 376 -24.63 4.50 -53.93
CA ASN A 376 -23.66 3.60 -54.57
C ASN A 376 -22.27 4.25 -54.73
N LEU A 377 -22.00 5.33 -54.01
CA LEU A 377 -20.74 6.08 -54.09
C LEU A 377 -20.12 6.17 -52.70
N PRO A 378 -18.80 5.97 -52.56
CA PRO A 378 -18.10 6.27 -51.31
C PRO A 378 -18.36 7.73 -50.92
N ASN A 379 -18.21 8.07 -49.64
CA ASN A 379 -18.05 9.47 -49.25
C ASN A 379 -16.85 10.06 -49.99
N ASN A 380 -17.11 10.79 -51.07
CA ASN A 380 -16.06 11.47 -51.80
C ASN A 380 -15.95 12.88 -51.22
N CYS A 381 -15.27 12.95 -50.09
CA CYS A 381 -14.77 14.23 -49.61
C CYS A 381 -13.55 14.58 -50.46
N PHE A 382 -13.67 15.57 -51.35
CA PHE A 382 -12.57 16.10 -52.18
C PHE A 382 -11.37 16.65 -51.35
N ALA A 383 -11.40 16.54 -50.02
CA ALA A 383 -10.36 16.94 -49.09
C ALA A 383 -9.57 15.73 -48.58
N ASN A 384 -8.57 15.28 -49.36
CA ASN A 384 -7.37 14.55 -48.93
C ASN A 384 -7.51 13.39 -47.90
N GLY A 385 -8.68 12.75 -47.74
CA GLY A 385 -8.89 11.64 -46.79
C GLY A 385 -8.91 12.02 -45.29
N LEU A 386 -9.02 13.30 -44.95
CA LEU A 386 -8.76 13.82 -43.59
C LEU A 386 -9.95 13.80 -42.61
N MET A 387 -11.14 13.36 -43.03
CA MET A 387 -12.38 13.40 -42.21
C MET A 387 -12.77 12.05 -41.57
N ASN A 388 -11.95 11.01 -41.73
CA ASN A 388 -12.33 9.63 -41.41
C ASN A 388 -12.73 9.32 -39.95
N PRO A 389 -12.16 9.95 -38.90
CA PRO A 389 -12.68 9.75 -37.54
C PRO A 389 -14.02 10.46 -37.29
N PHE A 390 -14.45 11.37 -38.17
CA PHE A 390 -15.66 12.18 -38.02
C PHE A 390 -16.83 11.76 -38.91
N MET A 391 -16.55 11.44 -40.17
CA MET A 391 -17.52 10.91 -41.12
C MET A 391 -17.36 9.40 -41.19
N VAL A 392 -18.35 8.67 -40.68
CA VAL A 392 -18.31 7.21 -40.57
C VAL A 392 -19.33 6.60 -41.53
N THR A 393 -18.95 5.48 -42.14
CA THR A 393 -19.84 4.63 -42.92
C THR A 393 -20.50 3.60 -42.01
N THR A 394 -21.81 3.47 -42.09
CA THR A 394 -22.55 2.45 -41.35
C THR A 394 -22.34 1.08 -41.97
N PRO A 395 -22.63 -0.02 -41.26
CA PRO A 395 -22.61 -1.38 -41.83
C PRO A 395 -23.57 -1.59 -43.02
N SER A 396 -24.48 -0.65 -43.27
CA SER A 396 -25.39 -0.64 -44.43
C SER A 396 -24.92 0.24 -45.58
N GLY A 397 -23.68 0.77 -45.52
CA GLY A 397 -23.09 1.64 -46.53
C GLY A 397 -23.55 3.10 -46.51
N ASN A 398 -24.40 3.51 -45.54
CA ASN A 398 -24.82 4.90 -45.42
C ASN A 398 -23.78 5.73 -44.67
N SER A 399 -23.79 7.04 -44.88
CA SER A 399 -22.84 7.97 -44.26
C SER A 399 -23.46 8.77 -43.13
N THR A 400 -22.76 8.84 -41.99
CA THR A 400 -23.23 9.45 -40.75
C THR A 400 -22.08 10.15 -40.03
N PHE A 401 -22.37 11.06 -39.10
CA PHE A 401 -21.33 11.68 -38.28
C PHE A 401 -21.12 10.89 -36.98
N SER A 402 -19.85 10.56 -36.66
CA SER A 402 -19.48 9.87 -35.41
C SER A 402 -19.77 10.72 -34.17
N ASP A 403 -19.72 12.05 -34.31
CA ASP A 403 -19.89 13.04 -33.26
C ASP A 403 -20.72 14.23 -33.78
N THR A 404 -21.01 15.21 -32.93
CA THR A 404 -21.61 16.47 -33.35
C THR A 404 -20.59 17.32 -34.10
N VAL A 405 -21.02 17.96 -35.20
CA VAL A 405 -20.22 18.93 -35.97
C VAL A 405 -19.53 19.99 -35.10
N PRO A 406 -20.23 20.66 -34.15
CA PRO A 406 -19.57 21.62 -33.27
C PRO A 406 -18.43 20.98 -32.47
N HIS A 407 -18.69 19.84 -31.82
CA HIS A 407 -17.71 19.21 -30.94
C HIS A 407 -16.46 18.75 -31.70
N PHE A 408 -16.64 18.17 -32.90
CA PHE A 408 -15.52 17.75 -33.74
C PHE A 408 -14.61 18.93 -34.12
N ILE A 409 -15.19 20.00 -34.65
CA ILE A 409 -14.42 21.16 -35.13
C ILE A 409 -13.75 21.91 -33.97
N THR A 410 -14.43 22.03 -32.82
CA THR A 410 -13.81 22.60 -31.61
C THR A 410 -12.67 21.73 -31.08
N SER A 411 -12.85 20.41 -31.05
CA SER A 411 -11.84 19.45 -30.59
C SER A 411 -10.64 19.41 -31.53
N PHE A 412 -10.88 19.52 -32.83
CA PHE A 412 -9.82 19.60 -33.84
C PHE A 412 -8.94 20.83 -33.65
N VAL A 413 -9.52 22.03 -33.55
CA VAL A 413 -8.74 23.27 -33.30
C VAL A 413 -8.05 23.24 -31.94
N GLN A 414 -8.68 22.62 -30.93
CA GLN A 414 -8.04 22.37 -29.65
C GLN A 414 -6.84 21.42 -29.81
N ASN A 415 -6.95 20.32 -30.52
CA ASN A 415 -5.86 19.36 -30.74
C ASN A 415 -4.69 19.97 -31.54
N LEU A 416 -4.97 20.82 -32.54
CA LEU A 416 -3.94 21.61 -33.21
C LEU A 416 -3.22 22.54 -32.24
N THR A 417 -3.98 23.22 -31.38
CA THR A 417 -3.41 24.09 -30.35
C THR A 417 -2.54 23.30 -29.37
N LEU A 418 -3.01 22.15 -28.90
CA LEU A 418 -2.23 21.26 -28.02
C LEU A 418 -0.96 20.75 -28.71
N SER A 419 -0.99 20.54 -30.02
CA SER A 419 0.16 20.10 -30.83
C SER A 419 1.31 21.12 -30.85
N LEU A 420 1.08 22.38 -30.46
CA LEU A 420 2.16 23.37 -30.24
C LEU A 420 3.15 22.92 -29.16
N LEU A 421 2.75 22.04 -28.24
CA LEU A 421 3.61 21.47 -27.20
C LEU A 421 4.50 20.32 -27.70
N SER A 422 4.33 19.85 -28.95
CA SER A 422 5.13 18.75 -29.53
C SER A 422 6.56 19.15 -29.89
N GLY A 423 6.77 20.43 -30.24
CA GLY A 423 8.05 20.96 -30.69
C GLY A 423 8.32 20.72 -32.17
N SER A 424 7.53 19.87 -32.83
CA SER A 424 7.58 19.57 -34.26
C SER A 424 6.99 20.68 -35.14
N ILE A 425 6.43 21.73 -34.52
CA ILE A 425 5.87 22.88 -35.21
C ILE A 425 6.91 24.00 -35.32
N TYR A 426 7.22 24.42 -36.55
CA TYR A 426 8.16 25.52 -36.78
C TYR A 426 7.51 26.88 -36.51
N TYR A 427 7.93 27.53 -35.43
CA TYR A 427 7.49 28.88 -35.09
C TYR A 427 8.64 29.91 -35.14
N GLY A 428 9.77 29.60 -35.80
CA GLY A 428 10.85 30.56 -36.07
C GLY A 428 11.82 30.81 -34.91
N TYR A 429 11.80 29.99 -33.86
CA TYR A 429 12.67 30.14 -32.69
C TYR A 429 13.93 29.29 -32.77
N SER A 430 13.81 28.03 -33.22
CA SER A 430 14.93 27.14 -33.54
C SER A 430 14.55 26.19 -34.68
N ASN A 431 15.56 25.65 -35.36
CA ASN A 431 15.40 24.60 -36.38
C ASN A 431 15.56 23.18 -35.78
N GLU A 432 15.72 23.05 -34.46
CA GLU A 432 15.80 21.76 -33.75
C GLU A 432 14.68 21.62 -32.73
N THR A 433 14.03 20.46 -32.70
CA THR A 433 12.84 20.17 -31.87
C THR A 433 13.06 20.42 -30.38
N SER A 434 14.25 20.08 -29.88
CA SER A 434 14.60 20.20 -28.45
C SER A 434 14.88 21.63 -27.98
N THR A 435 15.32 22.51 -28.89
CA THR A 435 15.65 23.91 -28.58
C THR A 435 14.56 24.87 -29.05
N ASN A 436 13.59 24.35 -29.81
CA ASN A 436 12.35 25.01 -30.17
C ASN A 436 11.37 24.94 -28.97
N PHE A 437 11.76 25.47 -27.80
CA PHE A 437 10.91 25.66 -26.60
C PHE A 437 11.42 26.79 -25.68
N GLU A 438 10.54 27.31 -24.83
CA GLU A 438 10.90 28.11 -23.66
C GLU A 438 10.82 27.22 -22.42
N TYR A 439 11.85 27.26 -21.59
CA TYR A 439 11.91 26.45 -20.36
C TYR A 439 11.53 27.31 -19.16
N ILE A 440 10.43 26.95 -18.51
CA ILE A 440 9.89 27.67 -17.34
C ILE A 440 10.01 26.84 -16.07
N GLN A 441 10.10 27.51 -14.92
CA GLN A 441 10.00 26.83 -13.63
C GLN A 441 8.52 26.51 -13.34
N SER A 442 8.24 25.24 -13.10
CA SER A 442 6.91 24.75 -12.72
C SER A 442 7.00 23.80 -11.52
N THR A 443 5.85 23.34 -11.05
CA THR A 443 5.73 22.33 -10.01
C THR A 443 5.39 20.99 -10.66
N CYS A 444 6.32 20.04 -10.58
CA CYS A 444 6.09 18.66 -10.99
C CYS A 444 5.55 17.88 -9.80
N SER A 445 4.56 17.03 -10.04
CA SER A 445 3.96 16.17 -9.05
C SER A 445 4.10 14.70 -9.47
N ALA A 446 4.57 13.86 -8.56
CA ALA A 446 4.73 12.43 -8.79
C ALA A 446 3.95 11.65 -7.74
N ILE A 447 3.33 10.53 -8.14
CA ILE A 447 2.62 9.65 -7.22
C ILE A 447 3.61 8.62 -6.68
N VAL A 448 3.92 8.73 -5.38
CA VAL A 448 4.91 7.88 -4.70
C VAL A 448 4.33 7.18 -3.47
N SER A 449 4.91 6.03 -3.10
CA SER A 449 4.54 5.37 -1.84
C SER A 449 5.39 5.91 -0.70
N VAL A 450 4.77 6.48 0.34
CA VAL A 450 5.45 7.07 1.50
C VAL A 450 4.89 6.60 2.84
N TYR A 451 5.69 6.75 3.90
CA TYR A 451 5.17 6.63 5.27
C TYR A 451 4.45 7.91 5.69
N VAL A 452 3.31 7.77 6.36
CA VAL A 452 2.54 8.89 6.92
C VAL A 452 2.53 8.77 8.44
N TYR A 453 3.02 9.80 9.13
CA TYR A 453 3.12 9.82 10.59
C TYR A 453 2.02 10.69 11.22
N ASN A 454 1.22 10.09 12.11
CA ASN A 454 0.26 10.81 12.94
C ASN A 454 0.84 11.08 14.35
N PRO A 455 1.37 12.29 14.62
CA PRO A 455 1.96 12.62 15.91
C PRO A 455 0.93 12.66 17.05
N ALA A 456 -0.33 13.03 16.77
CA ALA A 456 -1.35 13.15 17.80
C ALA A 456 -1.67 11.79 18.43
N LYS A 457 -1.78 10.72 17.64
CA LYS A 457 -2.00 9.35 18.15
C LYS A 457 -0.84 8.89 19.05
N LEU A 458 0.41 9.17 18.66
CA LEU A 458 1.56 8.79 19.46
C LEU A 458 1.66 9.60 20.77
N TRP A 459 1.53 10.92 20.70
CA TRP A 459 1.65 11.80 21.87
C TRP A 459 0.50 11.64 22.87
N THR A 460 -0.72 11.34 22.42
CA THR A 460 -1.84 11.08 23.33
C THR A 460 -1.62 9.81 24.15
N THR A 461 -1.21 8.72 23.50
CA THR A 461 -0.93 7.43 24.17
C THR A 461 0.26 7.53 25.13
N TYR A 462 1.36 8.15 24.70
CA TYR A 462 2.54 8.34 25.53
C TYR A 462 2.33 9.37 26.63
N GLY A 463 1.63 10.47 26.34
CA GLY A 463 1.30 11.53 27.29
C GLY A 463 0.47 11.03 28.47
N ILE A 464 -0.57 10.23 28.21
CA ILE A 464 -1.38 9.61 29.27
C ILE A 464 -0.53 8.63 30.10
N ALA A 465 0.24 7.75 29.44
CA ALA A 465 1.05 6.75 30.11
C ALA A 465 2.12 7.37 31.02
N ILE A 466 2.83 8.40 30.54
CA ILE A 466 3.86 9.09 31.33
C ILE A 466 3.25 9.96 32.42
N ALA A 467 2.09 10.62 32.19
CA ALA A 467 1.40 11.39 33.21
C ALA A 467 0.98 10.48 34.39
N VAL A 468 0.34 9.35 34.11
CA VAL A 468 -0.02 8.38 35.15
C VAL A 468 1.23 7.81 35.84
N GLY A 469 2.27 7.45 35.05
CA GLY A 469 3.54 6.94 35.57
C GLY A 469 4.26 7.94 36.48
N THR A 470 4.27 9.23 36.14
CA THR A 470 4.89 10.30 36.95
C THR A 470 4.16 10.51 38.28
N VAL A 471 2.83 10.52 38.28
CA VAL A 471 2.02 10.66 39.51
C VAL A 471 2.28 9.50 40.46
N ILE A 472 2.25 8.26 39.94
CA ILE A 472 2.51 7.05 40.74
C ILE A 472 3.95 7.06 41.26
N THR A 473 4.92 7.40 40.40
CA THR A 473 6.33 7.49 40.77
C THR A 473 6.57 8.55 41.85
N ALA A 474 5.94 9.72 41.75
CA ALA A 474 6.04 10.78 42.75
C ALA A 474 5.52 10.33 44.12
N LEU A 475 4.41 9.57 44.15
CA LEU A 475 3.91 8.96 45.38
C LEU A 475 4.94 7.98 45.97
N GLY A 476 5.54 7.12 45.15
CA GLY A 476 6.61 6.21 45.58
C GLY A 476 7.84 6.93 46.11
N CYS A 477 8.31 7.98 45.43
CA CYS A 477 9.44 8.81 45.87
C CYS A 477 9.15 9.48 47.21
N SER A 478 7.94 10.01 47.42
CA SER A 478 7.51 10.58 48.70
C SER A 478 7.58 9.56 49.83
N LEU A 479 7.14 8.31 49.59
CA LEU A 479 7.22 7.23 50.58
C LEU A 479 8.66 6.85 50.92
N ILE A 480 9.53 6.75 49.92
CA ILE A 480 10.97 6.44 50.13
C ILE A 480 11.64 7.53 50.97
N LEU A 481 11.36 8.80 50.68
CA LEU A 481 11.92 9.93 51.42
C LEU A 481 11.46 10.01 52.88
N ARG A 482 10.22 9.59 53.17
CA ARG A 482 9.65 9.56 54.52
C ARG A 482 10.19 8.40 55.37
N ASN A 483 10.33 7.22 54.77
CA ASN A 483 10.64 5.98 55.50
C ASN A 483 12.15 5.65 55.58
N ASP A 484 12.99 6.40 54.87
CA ASP A 484 14.47 6.32 54.82
C ASP A 484 15.05 4.91 54.54
N VAL A 485 14.22 3.98 54.06
CA VAL A 485 14.59 2.60 53.73
C VAL A 485 13.78 2.15 52.51
N GLU A 486 14.45 1.60 51.50
CA GLU A 486 13.81 0.93 50.36
C GLU A 486 13.42 -0.48 50.79
N HIS A 487 12.11 -0.73 50.99
CA HIS A 487 11.65 -2.06 51.39
C HIS A 487 11.47 -2.95 50.16
N LYS A 488 12.12 -4.12 50.17
CA LYS A 488 12.01 -5.15 49.12
C LYS A 488 11.32 -6.38 49.70
N PHE A 489 10.52 -7.05 48.89
CA PHE A 489 9.90 -8.31 49.26
C PHE A 489 10.90 -9.45 49.00
N SER A 490 11.80 -9.71 49.97
CA SER A 490 12.80 -10.78 49.91
C SER A 490 12.45 -11.94 50.85
N PHE A 491 12.91 -13.14 50.52
CA PHE A 491 12.79 -14.31 51.39
C PHE A 491 13.51 -14.07 52.72
N SER A 492 14.71 -13.48 52.70
CA SER A 492 15.42 -13.06 53.91
C SER A 492 14.59 -12.10 54.80
N GLY A 493 13.84 -11.19 54.18
CA GLY A 493 12.92 -10.28 54.89
C GLY A 493 11.75 -11.02 55.52
N LEU A 494 11.18 -11.99 54.80
CA LEU A 494 10.12 -12.88 55.29
C LEU A 494 10.57 -13.72 56.49
N VAL A 495 11.77 -14.32 56.43
CA VAL A 495 12.35 -15.10 57.55
C VAL A 495 12.48 -14.23 58.79
N ARG A 496 13.05 -13.03 58.66
CA ARG A 496 13.21 -12.08 59.78
C ARG A 496 11.87 -11.65 60.38
N ILE A 497 10.82 -11.53 59.57
CA ILE A 497 9.48 -11.16 60.05
C ILE A 497 8.80 -12.36 60.73
N ALA A 498 8.92 -13.55 60.15
CA ALA A 498 8.27 -14.77 60.61
C ALA A 498 8.80 -15.22 61.99
N LEU A 499 10.12 -15.13 62.20
CA LEU A 499 10.79 -15.63 63.41
C LEU A 499 10.92 -14.59 64.53
N ASN A 500 10.23 -13.46 64.42
CA ASN A 500 10.21 -12.45 65.48
C ASN A 500 9.52 -12.99 66.74
N GLU A 501 10.13 -12.83 67.91
CA GLU A 501 9.64 -13.35 69.20
C GLU A 501 8.18 -12.94 69.51
N ALA A 502 7.78 -11.75 69.07
CA ALA A 502 6.41 -11.25 69.26
C ALA A 502 5.34 -12.01 68.45
N MET A 503 5.72 -12.74 67.39
CA MET A 503 4.80 -13.56 66.59
C MET A 503 4.47 -14.90 67.27
N LEU A 504 5.40 -15.48 68.04
CA LEU A 504 5.22 -16.78 68.71
C LEU A 504 4.78 -16.70 70.18
N ASN A 505 5.11 -15.63 70.91
CA ASN A 505 4.88 -15.50 72.38
C ASN A 505 3.41 -15.37 72.84
N ARG A 506 2.43 -15.78 72.03
CA ARG A 506 1.02 -15.87 72.45
C ARG A 506 0.48 -17.31 72.57
N ALA A 507 1.30 -18.31 72.27
CA ALA A 507 0.92 -19.72 72.42
C ALA A 507 1.22 -20.30 73.81
N SER A 508 2.09 -19.66 74.61
CA SER A 508 2.46 -20.13 75.95
C SER A 508 2.23 -19.03 76.99
N ASN A 509 1.51 -19.38 78.05
CA ASN A 509 1.18 -18.59 79.25
C ASN A 509 0.05 -17.56 79.14
N GLY A 510 -1.15 -18.00 79.52
CA GLY A 510 -2.11 -17.14 80.20
C GLY A 510 -1.65 -16.88 81.62
N ASN A 511 -0.91 -15.79 81.86
CA ASN A 511 -0.90 -15.03 83.11
C ASN A 511 -0.13 -13.72 82.93
N ALA A 512 -0.53 -12.72 83.70
CA ALA A 512 -0.40 -11.30 83.42
C ALA A 512 1.03 -10.70 83.48
N ASN A 513 1.15 -9.54 82.81
CA ASN A 513 2.04 -8.42 83.09
C ASN A 513 3.57 -8.65 82.99
N THR A 514 4.12 -8.51 81.79
CA THR A 514 5.48 -8.01 81.59
C THR A 514 5.56 -7.05 80.41
N LEU A 515 5.92 -5.80 80.75
CA LEU A 515 6.27 -4.69 79.87
C LEU A 515 7.61 -5.01 79.20
N LEU A 516 7.66 -5.18 77.88
CA LEU A 516 8.89 -5.21 77.10
C LEU A 516 8.73 -4.51 75.75
N HIS A 517 9.75 -3.71 75.44
CA HIS A 517 9.82 -2.61 74.48
C HIS A 517 10.09 -3.07 73.04
N GLY A 518 9.50 -2.35 72.08
CA GLY A 518 10.11 -2.04 70.78
C GLY A 518 10.13 -3.15 69.70
N GLY A 519 9.02 -3.34 68.98
CA GLY A 519 9.00 -4.13 67.73
C GLY A 519 7.62 -4.14 67.07
N THR A 520 7.58 -4.17 65.73
CA THR A 520 6.36 -4.17 64.91
C THR A 520 5.45 -5.34 65.30
N ARG A 521 4.27 -5.05 65.87
CA ARG A 521 3.33 -6.07 66.36
C ARG A 521 2.40 -6.55 65.24
N LEU A 522 2.51 -7.82 64.84
CA LEU A 522 1.52 -8.54 64.02
C LEU A 522 0.59 -9.31 64.98
N ARG A 523 -0.70 -8.93 65.05
CA ARG A 523 -1.68 -9.54 65.97
C ARG A 523 -2.39 -10.69 65.25
N LEU A 524 -1.96 -11.93 65.47
CA LEU A 524 -2.73 -13.12 65.09
C LEU A 524 -3.94 -13.24 66.03
N ILE A 525 -5.14 -13.00 65.50
CA ILE A 525 -6.41 -13.27 66.18
C ILE A 525 -6.94 -14.57 65.61
N ARG A 526 -6.97 -15.63 66.43
CA ARG A 526 -7.74 -16.85 66.12
C ARG A 526 -9.21 -16.44 66.18
N ALA A 527 -9.94 -16.56 65.07
CA ALA A 527 -11.39 -16.44 65.09
C ALA A 527 -11.91 -17.57 65.98
N ALA A 528 -12.59 -17.22 67.07
CA ALA A 528 -13.29 -18.18 67.89
C ALA A 528 -14.42 -18.78 67.04
N ASN A 529 -14.32 -20.08 66.76
CA ASN A 529 -15.44 -20.80 66.16
C ASN A 529 -16.54 -20.95 67.20
N ASP A 530 -17.74 -20.68 66.72
CA ASP A 530 -19.01 -20.91 67.37
C ASP A 530 -19.15 -22.39 67.79
N HIS A 531 -19.74 -22.60 68.96
CA HIS A 531 -19.93 -23.91 69.57
C HIS A 531 -20.85 -24.78 68.71
N THR A 532 -20.46 -26.03 68.46
CA THR A 532 -21.41 -27.14 68.62
C THR A 532 -20.65 -28.45 68.84
N ASP A 533 -21.02 -29.09 69.95
CA ASP A 533 -20.45 -30.32 70.47
C ASP A 533 -20.59 -31.51 69.51
N GLN A 534 -19.51 -32.27 69.32
CA GLN A 534 -19.64 -33.71 69.14
C GLN A 534 -18.40 -34.47 69.65
N LYS A 535 -18.58 -34.99 70.88
CA LYS A 535 -17.99 -36.19 71.50
C LYS A 535 -16.93 -36.96 70.68
N LEU A 536 -15.70 -36.97 71.19
CA LEU A 536 -14.75 -38.07 70.96
C LEU A 536 -15.22 -39.33 71.71
N VAL A 537 -15.23 -40.47 71.01
CA VAL A 537 -15.20 -41.82 71.61
C VAL A 537 -13.98 -42.56 71.04
N PRO A 538 -13.10 -43.14 71.87
CA PRO A 538 -11.93 -43.91 71.43
C PRO A 538 -12.14 -45.44 71.55
N SER A 539 -11.53 -46.24 70.66
CA SER A 539 -11.06 -47.63 70.89
C SER A 539 -10.59 -48.24 69.55
N SER A 540 -9.34 -48.67 69.36
CA SER A 540 -8.63 -49.88 69.84
C SER A 540 -8.85 -51.14 68.98
N ALA A 541 -7.72 -51.64 68.44
CA ALA A 541 -7.28 -53.05 68.27
C ALA A 541 -8.13 -54.11 67.54
N ASN A 542 -7.45 -54.77 66.57
CA ASN A 542 -7.45 -56.19 66.15
C ASN A 542 -8.82 -56.90 65.97
N GLU A 543 -9.11 -57.68 64.91
CA GLU A 543 -8.42 -58.90 64.48
C GLU A 543 -9.11 -59.46 63.21
N THR A 544 -8.29 -60.08 62.35
CA THR A 544 -8.50 -61.14 61.33
C THR A 544 -9.82 -61.95 61.40
N THR A 545 -10.51 -62.36 60.33
CA THR A 545 -10.11 -63.42 59.37
C THR A 545 -11.15 -63.67 58.23
N SER A 546 -10.63 -64.27 57.14
CA SER A 546 -11.30 -65.11 56.10
C SER A 546 -11.87 -64.37 54.87
N SER A 547 -11.76 -64.83 53.61
CA SER A 547 -10.94 -65.83 52.91
C SER A 547 -11.51 -65.87 51.48
N THR A 548 -10.80 -65.38 50.44
CA THR A 548 -10.76 -65.99 49.08
C THR A 548 -9.84 -65.20 48.14
N GLN A 549 -8.91 -65.89 47.50
CA GLN A 549 -8.23 -65.51 46.23
C GLN A 549 -8.46 -66.69 45.25
N PRO A 550 -8.18 -66.58 43.92
CA PRO A 550 -7.85 -65.42 43.10
C PRO A 550 -8.66 -65.37 41.78
N VAL A 551 -8.87 -64.17 41.20
CA VAL A 551 -9.17 -64.04 39.76
C VAL A 551 -8.39 -62.85 39.20
N ASP A 552 -7.63 -63.13 38.15
CA ASP A 552 -6.85 -62.18 37.37
C ASP A 552 -7.67 -60.95 36.94
N ALA A 553 -7.17 -59.76 37.28
CA ALA A 553 -7.61 -58.51 36.65
C ALA A 553 -6.38 -57.68 36.30
N ARG A 554 -6.14 -57.64 34.98
CA ARG A 554 -5.19 -56.78 34.26
C ARG A 554 -5.11 -55.38 34.87
N ALA A 555 -3.87 -54.88 34.97
CA ALA A 555 -3.58 -53.46 35.13
C ALA A 555 -4.43 -52.63 34.14
N PRO A 556 -5.15 -51.60 34.60
CA PRO A 556 -5.82 -50.68 33.69
C PRO A 556 -4.76 -49.81 32.99
N PRO A 557 -5.05 -49.33 31.76
CA PRO A 557 -4.08 -48.61 30.95
C PRO A 557 -3.76 -47.22 31.53
N LEU A 558 -2.52 -46.80 31.28
CA LEU A 558 -1.80 -45.58 31.70
C LEU A 558 -2.48 -44.21 31.46
N TRP A 559 -3.75 -44.14 31.02
CA TRP A 559 -4.32 -42.92 30.45
C TRP A 559 -5.50 -42.27 31.21
N LEU A 560 -6.06 -42.90 32.25
CA LEU A 560 -7.26 -42.39 32.93
C LEU A 560 -7.05 -41.95 34.40
N GLY A 561 -5.88 -41.38 34.70
CA GLY A 561 -5.57 -40.72 35.98
C GLY A 561 -5.25 -39.23 35.83
N PHE A 562 -5.68 -38.60 34.73
CA PHE A 562 -5.10 -37.35 34.22
C PHE A 562 -5.78 -36.05 34.71
N LEU A 563 -6.84 -36.12 35.51
CA LEU A 563 -7.66 -34.94 35.85
C LEU A 563 -7.65 -34.65 37.36
N THR A 564 -6.61 -33.98 37.82
CA THR A 564 -6.69 -33.14 39.03
C THR A 564 -6.81 -31.67 38.61
N SER A 565 -7.43 -30.83 39.46
CA SER A 565 -7.79 -29.42 39.19
C SER A 565 -6.63 -28.54 38.69
N ALA A 566 -5.37 -28.89 38.98
CA ALA A 566 -4.20 -28.10 38.63
C ALA A 566 -3.76 -28.23 37.16
N TYR A 567 -3.77 -29.45 36.59
CA TYR A 567 -3.40 -29.69 35.18
C TYR A 567 -4.35 -28.97 34.21
N SER A 568 -5.62 -28.88 34.59
CA SER A 568 -6.65 -28.20 33.80
C SER A 568 -6.38 -26.71 33.63
N LYS A 569 -5.81 -26.02 34.63
CA LYS A 569 -5.56 -24.56 34.56
C LYS A 569 -4.46 -24.20 33.57
N MET A 570 -3.32 -24.90 33.61
CA MET A 570 -2.20 -24.65 32.68
C MET A 570 -2.60 -24.98 31.24
N LEU A 571 -3.29 -26.10 31.04
CA LEU A 571 -3.81 -26.49 29.73
C LEU A 571 -4.82 -25.46 29.19
N LEU A 572 -5.74 -24.99 30.04
CA LEU A 572 -6.73 -23.97 29.66
C LEU A 572 -6.07 -22.69 29.16
N LEU A 573 -5.02 -22.20 29.83
CA LEU A 573 -4.30 -20.99 29.40
C LEU A 573 -3.63 -21.17 28.03
N VAL A 574 -3.04 -22.34 27.76
CA VAL A 574 -2.44 -22.65 26.44
C VAL A 574 -3.53 -22.72 25.36
N VAL A 575 -4.67 -23.34 25.65
CA VAL A 575 -5.79 -23.43 24.70
C VAL A 575 -6.38 -22.05 24.41
N LEU A 576 -6.57 -21.20 25.43
CA LEU A 576 -7.04 -19.82 25.24
C LEU A 576 -6.03 -18.99 24.42
N ALA A 577 -4.72 -19.18 24.64
CA ALA A 577 -3.69 -18.53 23.86
C ALA A 577 -3.74 -18.95 22.38
N ALA A 578 -3.86 -20.26 22.12
CA ALA A 578 -4.02 -20.79 20.78
C ALA A 578 -5.29 -20.26 20.10
N GLY A 579 -6.39 -20.09 20.84
CA GLY A 579 -7.62 -19.46 20.35
C GLY A 579 -7.41 -18.01 19.91
N CYS A 580 -6.70 -17.18 20.70
CA CYS A 580 -6.38 -15.81 20.31
C CYS A 580 -5.49 -15.75 19.05
N MET A 581 -4.52 -16.65 18.96
CA MET A 581 -3.61 -16.76 17.81
C MET A 581 -4.33 -17.21 16.54
N ALA A 582 -5.26 -18.17 16.66
CA ALA A 582 -6.11 -18.60 15.55
C ALA A 582 -7.06 -17.49 15.09
N LEU A 583 -7.62 -16.72 16.03
CA LEU A 583 -8.47 -15.57 15.70
C LEU A 583 -7.67 -14.48 14.96
N ASN A 584 -6.42 -14.23 15.35
CA ASN A 584 -5.57 -13.29 14.61
C ASN A 584 -5.27 -13.80 13.19
N HIS A 585 -4.95 -15.10 13.05
CA HIS A 585 -4.74 -15.73 11.75
C HIS A 585 -5.99 -15.60 10.86
N ALA A 586 -7.18 -15.86 11.39
CA ALA A 586 -8.44 -15.70 10.68
C ALA A 586 -8.73 -14.25 10.29
N TYR A 587 -8.42 -13.29 11.17
CA TYR A 587 -8.57 -11.86 10.87
C TYR A 587 -7.63 -11.40 9.75
N TYR A 588 -6.35 -11.79 9.79
CA TYR A 588 -5.41 -11.46 8.71
C TYR A 588 -5.74 -12.15 7.39
N LEU A 589 -6.28 -13.37 7.41
CA LEU A 589 -6.85 -14.00 6.21
C LEU A 589 -8.05 -13.22 5.66
N TYR A 590 -8.92 -12.67 6.52
CA TYR A 590 -10.07 -11.86 6.11
C TYR A 590 -9.67 -10.53 5.46
N VAL A 591 -8.58 -9.91 5.93
CA VAL A 591 -8.09 -8.62 5.43
C VAL A 591 -7.21 -8.79 4.18
N ASN A 592 -6.57 -9.95 4.00
CA ASN A 592 -5.71 -10.24 2.84
C ASN A 592 -6.44 -10.03 1.51
N GLY A 593 -5.82 -9.29 0.60
CA GLY A 593 -6.37 -8.96 -0.72
C GLY A 593 -7.44 -7.87 -0.73
N LYS A 594 -7.73 -7.23 0.41
CA LYS A 594 -8.63 -6.06 0.46
C LYS A 594 -7.85 -4.75 0.49
N GLY A 595 -8.41 -3.71 -0.14
CA GLY A 595 -7.84 -2.37 -0.13
C GLY A 595 -7.98 -1.67 1.24
N PRO A 596 -6.99 -0.87 1.66
CA PRO A 596 -7.14 0.00 2.82
C PRO A 596 -8.20 1.07 2.55
N THR A 597 -9.07 1.33 3.51
CA THR A 597 -10.01 2.44 3.40
C THR A 597 -9.28 3.78 3.55
N PRO A 598 -9.71 4.85 2.84
CA PRO A 598 -9.12 6.18 3.01
C PRO A 598 -9.21 6.63 4.47
N GLU A 599 -8.22 7.38 4.95
CA GLU A 599 -8.17 7.94 6.31
C GLU A 599 -9.30 8.97 6.52
N ALA A 600 -10.54 8.51 6.72
CA ALA A 600 -11.67 9.35 7.08
C ALA A 600 -11.75 9.52 8.61
N PRO A 601 -12.11 10.72 9.12
CA PRO A 601 -12.34 10.90 10.54
C PRO A 601 -13.46 9.96 11.04
N PRO A 602 -13.38 9.46 12.29
CA PRO A 602 -14.24 8.39 12.81
C PRO A 602 -15.74 8.70 12.85
N SER A 603 -16.15 9.94 12.57
CA SER A 603 -17.55 10.37 12.49
C SER A 603 -18.24 10.05 11.16
N HIS A 604 -17.57 9.44 10.19
CA HIS A 604 -18.10 9.20 8.83
C HIS A 604 -18.07 7.75 8.33
N PHE A 605 -17.78 6.75 9.17
CA PHE A 605 -17.86 5.34 8.74
C PHE A 605 -19.32 4.87 8.64
N SER A 606 -19.79 4.63 7.42
CA SER A 606 -21.13 4.13 7.11
C SER A 606 -21.33 2.65 7.47
N THR A 607 -20.26 1.84 7.47
CA THR A 607 -20.33 0.39 7.72
C THR A 607 -19.18 -0.14 8.59
N PHE A 608 -19.46 -1.20 9.38
CA PHE A 608 -18.44 -1.88 10.21
C PHE A 608 -17.31 -2.50 9.37
N SER A 609 -17.57 -2.86 8.11
CA SER A 609 -16.56 -3.37 7.18
C SER A 609 -15.53 -2.34 6.76
N GLU A 610 -15.91 -1.06 6.59
CA GLU A 610 -14.97 0.00 6.19
C GLU A 610 -14.00 0.33 7.33
N TRP A 611 -14.49 0.32 8.57
CA TRP A 611 -13.66 0.55 9.75
C TRP A 611 -12.67 -0.60 10.01
N THR A 612 -13.05 -1.85 9.72
CA THR A 612 -12.14 -3.00 9.94
C THR A 612 -10.98 -3.09 8.93
N LEU A 613 -11.03 -2.30 7.85
CA LEU A 613 -10.01 -2.20 6.81
C LEU A 613 -9.09 -0.99 6.96
N ASP A 614 -9.32 -0.11 7.95
CA ASP A 614 -8.42 1.00 8.24
C ASP A 614 -7.06 0.49 8.72
N GLN A 615 -5.97 1.05 8.20
CA GLN A 615 -4.61 0.57 8.48
C GLN A 615 -4.27 0.65 9.97
N THR A 616 -4.76 1.67 10.66
CA THR A 616 -4.50 1.85 12.08
C THR A 616 -5.26 0.81 12.92
N VAL A 617 -6.50 0.50 12.54
CA VAL A 617 -7.34 -0.52 13.19
C VAL A 617 -6.76 -1.92 12.98
N VAL A 618 -6.38 -2.25 11.75
CA VAL A 618 -5.77 -3.54 11.41
C VAL A 618 -4.51 -3.78 12.25
N SER A 619 -3.66 -2.76 12.38
CA SER A 619 -2.45 -2.81 13.22
C SER A 619 -2.76 -3.00 14.70
N ASP A 620 -3.73 -2.24 15.24
CA ASP A 620 -4.10 -2.26 16.66
C ASP A 620 -4.75 -3.61 17.06
N VAL A 621 -5.64 -4.17 16.22
CA VAL A 621 -6.29 -5.48 16.44
C VAL A 621 -5.28 -6.61 16.42
N GLY A 622 -4.41 -6.66 15.40
CA GLY A 622 -3.39 -7.69 15.28
C GLY A 622 -2.39 -7.68 16.45
N THR A 623 -1.98 -6.50 16.89
CA THR A 623 -1.11 -6.32 18.07
C THR A 623 -1.81 -6.73 19.35
N THR A 624 -3.09 -6.41 19.51
CA THR A 624 -3.89 -6.79 20.68
C THR A 624 -3.99 -8.31 20.82
N LEU A 625 -4.36 -9.02 19.76
CA LEU A 625 -4.51 -10.47 19.79
C LEU A 625 -3.18 -11.19 20.06
N ALA A 626 -2.10 -10.73 19.42
CA ALA A 626 -0.76 -11.25 19.68
C ALA A 626 -0.33 -11.03 21.13
N TYR A 627 -0.61 -9.86 21.69
CA TYR A 627 -0.29 -9.52 23.07
C TYR A 627 -1.09 -10.34 24.08
N VAL A 628 -2.40 -10.50 23.88
CA VAL A 628 -3.24 -11.34 24.75
C VAL A 628 -2.72 -12.79 24.73
N GLY A 629 -2.49 -13.36 23.54
CA GLY A 629 -1.90 -14.69 23.40
C GLY A 629 -0.56 -14.82 24.12
N GLN A 630 0.34 -13.85 23.94
CA GLN A 630 1.60 -13.78 24.68
C GLN A 630 1.40 -13.82 26.20
N THR A 631 0.50 -12.98 26.75
CA THR A 631 0.32 -12.89 28.21
C THR A 631 -0.20 -14.19 28.82
N LEU A 632 -1.07 -14.91 28.09
CA LEU A 632 -1.56 -16.22 28.49
C LEU A 632 -0.43 -17.27 28.50
N LEU A 633 0.43 -17.29 27.47
CA LEU A 633 1.60 -18.18 27.44
C LEU A 633 2.60 -17.84 28.55
N ALA A 634 2.88 -16.56 28.80
CA ALA A 634 3.74 -16.11 29.87
C ALA A 634 3.21 -16.53 31.26
N ALA A 635 1.89 -16.45 31.46
CA ALA A 635 1.23 -16.90 32.69
C ALA A 635 1.39 -18.42 32.89
N THR A 636 1.25 -19.22 31.82
CA THR A 636 1.50 -20.67 31.87
C THR A 636 2.95 -20.98 32.26
N ILE A 637 3.93 -20.33 31.61
CA ILE A 637 5.35 -20.54 31.91
C ILE A 637 5.68 -20.10 33.34
N GLY A 638 5.10 -18.98 33.80
CA GLY A 638 5.27 -18.49 35.17
C GLY A 638 4.68 -19.44 36.22
N ALA A 639 3.53 -20.04 35.93
CA ALA A 639 2.95 -21.08 36.79
C ALA A 639 3.87 -22.30 36.87
N SER A 640 4.41 -22.78 35.75
CA SER A 640 5.40 -23.88 35.73
C SER A 640 6.69 -23.53 36.47
N CYS A 641 7.16 -22.29 36.33
CA CYS A 641 8.34 -21.79 37.04
C CYS A 641 8.16 -21.85 38.56
N THR A 642 6.96 -21.53 39.06
CA THR A 642 6.60 -21.66 40.48
C THR A 642 6.70 -23.10 40.96
N GLN A 643 6.20 -24.06 40.17
CA GLN A 643 6.25 -25.48 40.55
C GLN A 643 7.69 -26.01 40.59
N LEU A 644 8.52 -25.60 39.63
CA LEU A 644 9.94 -25.94 39.59
C LEU A 644 10.73 -25.31 40.73
N PHE A 645 10.41 -24.08 41.13
CA PHE A 645 11.04 -23.44 42.28
C PHE A 645 10.84 -24.27 43.56
N TRP A 646 9.61 -24.68 43.85
CA TRP A 646 9.33 -25.50 45.02
C TRP A 646 9.92 -26.91 44.91
N ARG A 647 9.97 -27.48 43.71
CA ARG A 647 10.68 -28.76 43.48
C ARG A 647 12.16 -28.63 43.81
N SER A 648 12.80 -27.54 43.38
CA SER A 648 14.20 -27.24 43.66
C SER A 648 14.47 -27.11 45.17
N MET A 649 13.58 -26.43 45.90
CA MET A 649 13.65 -26.28 47.36
C MET A 649 13.51 -27.62 48.10
N ARG A 650 12.75 -28.57 47.57
CA ARG A 650 12.55 -29.91 48.17
C ARG A 650 13.68 -30.88 47.87
N LEU A 651 14.28 -30.80 46.68
CA LEU A 651 15.33 -31.73 46.27
C LEU A 651 16.67 -31.42 46.93
N GLN A 652 17.07 -30.15 46.96
CA GLN A 652 18.40 -29.72 47.40
C GLN A 652 18.29 -28.53 48.37
N GLY A 653 19.23 -28.44 49.31
CA GLY A 653 19.36 -27.25 50.15
C GLY A 653 19.98 -26.09 49.37
N HIS A 654 19.44 -24.88 49.58
CA HIS A 654 19.91 -23.63 48.97
C HIS A 654 20.23 -22.62 50.06
N SER A 655 21.26 -21.79 49.88
CA SER A 655 21.50 -20.67 50.81
C SER A 655 20.36 -19.65 50.74
N ILE A 656 20.09 -18.94 51.85
CA ILE A 656 19.08 -17.88 51.89
C ILE A 656 19.32 -16.81 50.80
N ASN A 657 20.58 -16.51 50.49
CA ASN A 657 20.97 -15.60 49.41
C ASN A 657 20.63 -16.15 48.02
N GLU A 658 20.83 -17.46 47.78
CA GLU A 658 20.45 -18.12 46.52
C GLU A 658 18.93 -18.15 46.33
N VAL A 659 18.17 -18.38 47.40
CA VAL A 659 16.69 -18.32 47.36
C VAL A 659 16.20 -16.90 47.06
N ASP A 660 16.79 -15.88 47.68
CA ASP A 660 16.53 -14.47 47.36
C ASP A 660 16.84 -14.17 45.88
N ALA A 661 17.95 -14.71 45.36
CA ALA A 661 18.33 -14.56 43.96
C ALA A 661 17.34 -15.25 43.01
N LEU A 662 16.88 -16.47 43.32
CA LEU A 662 15.87 -17.21 42.56
C LEU A 662 14.52 -16.48 42.52
N MET A 663 14.03 -16.02 43.68
CA MET A 663 12.77 -15.26 43.76
C MET A 663 12.87 -13.94 42.99
N LYS A 664 14.03 -13.26 43.05
CA LYS A 664 14.26 -12.02 42.32
C LYS A 664 14.36 -12.26 40.81
N ALA A 665 14.98 -13.35 40.38
CA ALA A 665 15.14 -13.67 38.96
C ALA A 665 13.81 -14.00 38.26
N GLN A 666 12.81 -14.55 38.98
CA GLN A 666 11.46 -14.71 38.43
C GLN A 666 10.77 -13.39 38.08
N ALA A 667 11.08 -12.31 38.80
CA ALA A 667 10.54 -10.98 38.53
C ALA A 667 11.44 -10.14 37.60
N ALA A 668 12.76 -10.35 37.65
CA ALA A 668 13.76 -9.61 36.88
C ALA A 668 14.93 -10.53 36.46
N PRO A 669 14.76 -11.33 35.39
CA PRO A 669 15.72 -12.37 34.99
C PRO A 669 17.02 -11.83 34.39
N PHE A 670 17.09 -10.54 34.06
CA PHE A 670 18.32 -9.89 33.55
C PHE A 670 19.12 -9.14 34.63
N SER A 671 18.86 -9.42 35.91
CA SER A 671 19.60 -8.79 37.00
C SER A 671 20.94 -9.50 37.27
N LEU A 672 21.93 -8.81 37.86
CA LEU A 672 23.20 -9.42 38.28
C LEU A 672 23.02 -10.63 39.22
N SER A 673 21.91 -10.68 39.95
CA SER A 673 21.51 -11.82 40.79
C SER A 673 21.23 -13.11 40.00
N SER A 674 20.95 -13.02 38.69
CA SER A 674 20.65 -14.19 37.86
C SER A 674 21.82 -15.15 37.73
N ILE A 675 23.07 -14.69 37.88
CA ILE A 675 24.25 -15.57 37.88
C ILE A 675 24.25 -16.48 39.13
N SER A 676 23.95 -15.90 40.30
CA SER A 676 23.81 -16.67 41.54
C SER A 676 22.59 -17.60 41.48
N ALA A 677 21.48 -17.11 40.94
CA ALA A 677 20.27 -17.91 40.78
C ALA A 677 20.44 -19.06 39.76
N LEU A 678 21.25 -18.89 38.71
CA LEU A 678 21.57 -19.94 37.73
C LEU A 678 22.38 -21.08 38.37
N ARG A 679 23.29 -20.74 39.29
CA ARG A 679 24.03 -21.74 40.07
C ARG A 679 23.12 -22.52 41.02
N ALA A 680 22.12 -21.86 41.58
CA ALA A 680 21.15 -22.47 42.48
C ALA A 680 20.16 -23.39 41.75
N SER A 681 19.52 -22.91 40.67
CA SER A 681 18.59 -23.70 39.88
C SER A 681 18.52 -23.23 38.42
N SER A 682 19.15 -23.99 37.53
CA SER A 682 19.16 -23.70 36.10
C SER A 682 17.77 -23.75 35.46
N GLY A 683 16.92 -24.67 35.91
CA GLY A 683 15.54 -24.81 35.41
C GLY A 683 14.67 -23.59 35.69
N VAL A 684 14.71 -23.04 36.91
CA VAL A 684 13.92 -21.86 37.29
C VAL A 684 14.30 -20.65 36.43
N ILE A 685 15.60 -20.45 36.19
CA ILE A 685 16.11 -19.35 35.35
C ILE A 685 15.76 -19.55 33.89
N LEU A 686 15.86 -20.77 33.37
CA LEU A 686 15.44 -21.08 32.01
C LEU A 686 13.96 -20.70 31.78
N LEU A 687 13.05 -21.12 32.66
CA LEU A 687 11.64 -20.75 32.52
C LEU A 687 11.39 -19.25 32.71
N ALA A 688 12.12 -18.58 33.61
CA ALA A 688 12.00 -17.13 33.77
C ALA A 688 12.43 -16.37 32.50
N LEU A 689 13.50 -16.81 31.83
CA LEU A 689 13.94 -16.25 30.55
C LEU A 689 12.93 -16.55 29.43
N LEU A 690 12.39 -17.77 29.37
CA LEU A 690 11.35 -18.14 28.41
C LEU A 690 10.05 -17.36 28.62
N ALA A 691 9.68 -17.05 29.86
CA ALA A 691 8.51 -16.23 30.16
C ALA A 691 8.68 -14.80 29.62
N VAL A 692 9.88 -14.22 29.70
CA VAL A 692 10.14 -12.87 29.17
C VAL A 692 10.28 -12.88 27.64
N SER A 693 10.85 -13.94 27.05
CA SER A 693 10.98 -14.08 25.60
C SER A 693 9.65 -14.25 24.87
N THR A 694 8.55 -14.52 25.58
CA THR A 694 7.19 -14.48 25.00
C THR A 694 6.87 -13.12 24.35
N SER A 695 7.55 -12.03 24.74
CA SER A 695 7.46 -10.71 24.08
C SER A 695 7.81 -10.69 22.60
N LEU A 696 8.62 -11.65 22.13
CA LEU A 696 8.91 -11.79 20.70
C LEU A 696 7.64 -12.08 19.88
N ILE A 697 6.61 -12.66 20.49
CA ILE A 697 5.34 -12.98 19.83
C ILE A 697 4.63 -11.70 19.35
N SER A 698 4.44 -10.72 20.24
CA SER A 698 3.78 -9.46 19.88
C SER A 698 4.68 -8.48 19.12
N ILE A 699 6.00 -8.71 19.09
CA ILE A 699 6.93 -7.97 18.23
C ILE A 699 6.83 -8.45 16.78
N PHE A 700 6.91 -9.77 16.55
CA PHE A 700 6.99 -10.32 15.19
C PHE A 700 5.64 -10.62 14.55
N ALA A 701 4.62 -10.99 15.33
CA ALA A 701 3.32 -11.35 14.75
C ALA A 701 2.64 -10.20 13.99
N PRO A 702 2.59 -8.95 14.50
CA PRO A 702 1.95 -7.85 13.79
C PRO A 702 2.63 -7.52 12.47
N SER A 703 3.96 -7.72 12.38
CA SER A 703 4.73 -7.54 11.13
C SER A 703 4.52 -8.63 10.07
N SER A 704 3.49 -9.47 10.21
CA SER A 704 3.09 -10.46 9.19
C SER A 704 2.15 -9.90 8.12
N ILE A 705 1.68 -8.66 8.26
CA ILE A 705 0.84 -7.94 7.29
C ILE A 705 1.57 -6.68 6.82
N LYS A 706 1.43 -6.33 5.54
CA LYS A 706 1.92 -5.08 4.92
C LYS A 706 0.93 -4.57 3.87
N VAL A 707 1.08 -3.32 3.45
CA VAL A 707 0.34 -2.75 2.31
C VAL A 707 1.23 -2.80 1.07
N THR A 708 0.66 -3.16 -0.09
CA THR A 708 1.35 -3.19 -1.38
C THR A 708 0.50 -2.50 -2.45
N LYS A 709 1.14 -1.80 -3.40
CA LYS A 709 0.47 -1.11 -4.51
C LYS A 709 0.11 -2.06 -5.67
N ASP A 710 0.91 -3.11 -5.85
CA ASP A 710 0.81 -4.05 -6.98
C ASP A 710 0.19 -5.38 -6.56
N HIS A 711 -0.98 -5.34 -5.89
CA HIS A 711 -1.69 -6.57 -5.57
C HIS A 711 -2.43 -7.07 -6.82
N ASN A 712 -2.03 -8.22 -7.32
CA ASN A 712 -2.63 -8.82 -8.51
C ASN A 712 -3.71 -9.84 -8.11
N GLN A 713 -4.92 -9.62 -8.61
CA GLN A 713 -6.05 -10.55 -8.49
C GLN A 713 -6.48 -10.99 -9.89
N THR A 714 -6.63 -12.30 -10.09
CA THR A 714 -7.12 -12.87 -11.34
C THR A 714 -8.57 -13.28 -11.20
N ASP A 715 -9.46 -12.72 -12.00
CA ASP A 715 -10.88 -13.09 -12.05
C ASP A 715 -11.34 -13.30 -13.49
N ASP A 716 -12.37 -14.14 -13.67
CA ASP A 716 -13.02 -14.33 -14.97
C ASP A 716 -13.68 -13.02 -15.41
N CYS A 717 -13.41 -12.60 -16.64
CA CYS A 717 -13.92 -11.37 -17.23
C CYS A 717 -14.39 -11.62 -18.67
N THR A 718 -15.35 -10.82 -19.11
CA THR A 718 -15.76 -10.79 -20.52
C THR A 718 -15.04 -9.64 -21.21
N ILE A 719 -14.26 -9.96 -22.24
CA ILE A 719 -13.53 -9.00 -23.06
C ILE A 719 -14.01 -9.07 -24.51
N LEU A 720 -13.62 -8.08 -25.31
CA LEU A 720 -13.77 -8.10 -26.76
C LEU A 720 -12.48 -8.65 -27.40
N ALA A 721 -12.59 -9.77 -28.10
CA ALA A 721 -11.49 -10.40 -28.82
C ALA A 721 -11.81 -10.50 -30.32
N PRO A 722 -10.82 -10.48 -31.22
CA PRO A 722 -11.05 -10.69 -32.64
C PRO A 722 -11.64 -12.08 -32.90
N LYS A 723 -12.69 -12.14 -33.74
CA LYS A 723 -13.24 -13.39 -34.26
C LYS A 723 -12.22 -14.13 -35.12
N ASP A 724 -12.49 -15.40 -35.42
CA ASP A 724 -11.75 -16.11 -36.46
C ASP A 724 -12.06 -15.50 -37.85
N MET A 725 -11.18 -14.60 -38.28
CA MET A 725 -11.28 -13.87 -39.55
C MET A 725 -10.82 -14.69 -40.75
N SER A 726 -10.23 -15.88 -40.54
CA SER A 726 -9.66 -16.70 -41.63
C SER A 726 -10.71 -17.29 -42.57
N ALA A 727 -11.97 -17.40 -42.13
CA ALA A 727 -13.08 -17.93 -42.91
C ALA A 727 -14.10 -16.86 -43.34
N LEU A 728 -13.84 -15.58 -43.06
CA LEU A 728 -14.78 -14.49 -43.31
C LEU A 728 -14.66 -14.01 -44.77
N SER A 729 -15.74 -14.11 -45.54
CA SER A 729 -15.79 -13.66 -46.94
C SER A 729 -16.35 -12.24 -47.04
N ILE A 730 -15.77 -11.41 -47.91
CA ILE A 730 -16.26 -10.05 -48.18
C ILE A 730 -17.24 -10.03 -49.36
N ASN A 731 -18.27 -9.18 -49.27
CA ASN A 731 -19.12 -8.86 -50.42
C ASN A 731 -18.40 -7.90 -51.38
N SER A 732 -17.76 -8.43 -52.42
CA SER A 732 -16.91 -7.66 -53.35
C SER A 732 -17.61 -6.50 -54.05
N THR A 733 -18.93 -6.57 -54.28
CA THR A 733 -19.71 -5.45 -54.86
C THR A 733 -19.85 -4.26 -53.90
N GLU A 734 -19.87 -4.52 -52.60
CA GLU A 734 -19.99 -3.51 -51.54
C GLU A 734 -18.60 -2.93 -51.20
N TYR A 735 -17.57 -3.77 -51.17
CA TYR A 735 -16.18 -3.36 -50.98
C TYR A 735 -15.66 -2.43 -52.10
N LEU A 736 -15.93 -2.75 -53.37
CA LEU A 736 -15.54 -1.91 -54.52
C LEU A 736 -16.35 -0.60 -54.62
N SER A 737 -17.54 -0.53 -54.03
CA SER A 737 -18.40 0.66 -54.06
C SER A 737 -18.23 1.58 -52.86
N VAL A 738 -17.71 1.09 -51.73
CA VAL A 738 -17.50 1.88 -50.50
C VAL A 738 -16.03 2.25 -50.30
N GLY A 739 -15.09 1.52 -50.90
CA GLY A 739 -13.65 1.62 -50.60
C GLY A 739 -13.36 0.93 -49.27
N GLY A 740 -12.34 0.07 -49.23
CA GLY A 740 -12.02 -0.80 -48.10
C GLY A 740 -11.62 -0.08 -46.79
N ASN A 741 -10.79 -0.71 -45.96
CA ASN A 741 -10.39 -0.14 -44.66
C ASN A 741 -9.20 0.85 -44.77
N GLN A 742 -8.93 1.37 -45.97
CA GLN A 742 -7.77 2.21 -46.30
C GLN A 742 -7.72 3.50 -45.48
N TYR A 743 -8.86 4.15 -45.24
CA TYR A 743 -8.89 5.38 -44.45
C TYR A 743 -8.55 5.19 -42.96
N LEU A 744 -8.93 4.04 -42.39
CA LEU A 744 -8.55 3.67 -41.03
C LEU A 744 -7.05 3.45 -40.94
N LEU A 745 -6.47 2.79 -41.94
CA LEU A 745 -5.04 2.57 -42.02
C LEU A 745 -4.24 3.87 -42.29
N PHE A 746 -4.80 4.86 -43.01
CA PHE A 746 -4.23 6.21 -43.04
C PHE A 746 -4.16 6.82 -41.64
N SER A 747 -5.18 6.57 -40.80
CA SER A 747 -5.20 7.02 -39.41
C SER A 747 -4.10 6.33 -38.59
N VAL A 748 -3.91 5.02 -38.76
CA VAL A 748 -2.81 4.24 -38.14
C VAL A 748 -1.43 4.77 -38.58
N ALA A 749 -1.23 5.00 -39.87
CA ALA A 749 0.00 5.58 -40.41
C ALA A 749 0.25 6.98 -39.83
N SER A 750 -0.81 7.80 -39.73
CA SER A 750 -0.74 9.13 -39.14
C SER A 750 -0.42 9.14 -37.64
N LEU A 751 -0.90 8.14 -36.89
CA LEU A 751 -0.61 7.95 -35.47
C LEU A 751 0.82 7.47 -35.22
N GLY A 752 1.45 6.80 -36.20
CA GLY A 752 2.71 6.09 -36.00
C GLY A 752 2.60 4.87 -35.08
N THR A 753 1.38 4.51 -34.69
CA THR A 753 1.08 3.41 -33.76
C THR A 753 -0.33 2.87 -34.04
N TYR A 754 -0.77 1.88 -33.26
CA TYR A 754 -2.09 1.28 -33.38
C TYR A 754 -3.20 2.17 -32.82
N LEU A 755 -4.43 1.97 -33.30
CA LEU A 755 -5.63 2.55 -32.70
C LEU A 755 -5.88 1.95 -31.31
N SER A 756 -6.22 2.79 -30.34
CA SER A 756 -6.43 2.35 -28.96
C SER A 756 -7.53 1.28 -28.87
N PRO A 757 -7.31 0.18 -28.13
CA PRO A 757 -8.28 -0.89 -28.04
C PRO A 757 -9.50 -0.48 -27.21
N THR A 758 -10.67 -1.03 -27.55
CA THR A 758 -11.91 -0.79 -26.78
C THR A 758 -11.80 -1.34 -25.36
N SER A 759 -12.21 -0.54 -24.37
CA SER A 759 -12.12 -0.93 -22.96
C SER A 759 -13.41 -1.56 -22.46
N ASN A 760 -13.38 -2.88 -22.26
CA ASN A 760 -14.47 -3.66 -21.64
C ASN A 760 -14.00 -4.43 -20.40
N CYS A 761 -12.96 -3.96 -19.70
CA CYS A 761 -12.66 -4.51 -18.38
C CYS A 761 -13.89 -4.30 -17.48
N GLY A 762 -14.46 -5.39 -16.97
CA GLY A 762 -15.71 -5.39 -16.22
C GLY A 762 -15.66 -4.52 -14.96
N SER A 763 -16.68 -4.64 -14.10
CA SER A 763 -16.76 -3.91 -12.82
C SER A 763 -15.72 -4.39 -11.80
N GLY A 764 -14.43 -4.24 -12.10
CA GLY A 764 -13.32 -4.42 -11.18
C GLY A 764 -13.34 -3.36 -10.07
N PRO A 765 -12.48 -3.50 -9.06
CA PRO A 765 -12.38 -2.54 -7.97
C PRO A 765 -12.12 -1.12 -8.52
N PRO A 766 -12.76 -0.07 -7.94
CA PRO A 766 -12.52 1.30 -8.38
C PRO A 766 -11.03 1.66 -8.23
N GLY A 767 -10.43 2.20 -9.29
CA GLY A 767 -9.01 2.56 -9.33
C GLY A 767 -8.04 1.41 -9.67
N SER A 768 -8.53 0.23 -10.07
CA SER A 768 -7.68 -0.87 -10.52
C SER A 768 -7.25 -0.73 -11.98
N SER A 769 -6.00 -1.07 -12.30
CA SER A 769 -5.61 -1.39 -13.68
C SER A 769 -5.98 -2.83 -14.00
N CYS A 770 -6.41 -3.12 -15.23
CA CYS A 770 -6.84 -4.43 -15.69
C CYS A 770 -5.95 -4.88 -16.85
N SER A 771 -5.45 -6.11 -16.84
CA SER A 771 -4.63 -6.67 -17.91
C SER A 771 -5.11 -8.06 -18.32
N TYR A 772 -5.11 -8.35 -19.61
CA TYR A 772 -5.49 -9.67 -20.13
C TYR A 772 -4.66 -10.03 -21.36
N ASP A 773 -4.46 -11.33 -21.56
CA ASP A 773 -3.70 -11.86 -22.69
C ASP A 773 -4.65 -12.39 -23.79
N LEU A 774 -4.27 -12.15 -25.04
CA LEU A 774 -4.99 -12.55 -26.23
C LEU A 774 -4.06 -13.21 -27.25
N GLU A 775 -4.58 -14.22 -27.95
CA GLU A 775 -3.94 -14.79 -29.13
C GLU A 775 -4.91 -14.75 -30.31
N PHE A 776 -4.47 -14.14 -31.41
CA PHE A 776 -5.26 -14.09 -32.64
C PHE A 776 -4.37 -14.09 -33.88
N VAL A 777 -4.95 -14.45 -35.03
CA VAL A 777 -4.27 -14.43 -36.33
C VAL A 777 -4.67 -13.16 -37.08
N GLY A 778 -3.68 -12.49 -37.68
CA GLY A 778 -3.92 -11.33 -38.53
C GLY A 778 -2.83 -11.16 -39.58
N PRO A 779 -2.98 -10.20 -40.50
CA PRO A 779 -1.99 -9.98 -41.53
C PRO A 779 -0.71 -9.36 -40.96
N GLY A 780 0.35 -9.42 -41.74
CA GLY A 780 1.63 -8.81 -41.46
C GLY A 780 2.53 -8.84 -42.68
N LEU A 781 3.68 -8.20 -42.57
CA LEU A 781 4.73 -8.25 -43.58
C LEU A 781 5.90 -9.08 -43.05
N ALA A 782 6.60 -9.76 -43.94
CA ALA A 782 7.90 -10.36 -43.69
C ALA A 782 8.90 -9.72 -44.65
N CYS A 783 9.80 -8.88 -44.11
CA CYS A 783 10.64 -7.99 -44.89
C CYS A 783 12.13 -8.39 -44.83
N GLU A 784 12.84 -8.19 -45.95
CA GLU A 784 14.28 -8.40 -46.07
C GLU A 784 14.95 -7.14 -46.65
N ASP A 785 16.14 -6.82 -46.15
CA ASP A 785 16.99 -5.76 -46.69
C ASP A 785 17.64 -6.23 -47.99
N VAL A 786 17.33 -5.54 -49.08
CA VAL A 786 17.85 -5.80 -50.44
C VAL A 786 18.65 -4.61 -50.97
N THR A 787 19.12 -3.72 -50.09
CA THR A 787 19.85 -2.51 -50.46
C THR A 787 21.05 -2.81 -51.36
N ASP A 788 21.87 -3.80 -51.00
CA ASP A 788 23.07 -4.19 -51.76
C ASP A 788 22.80 -4.74 -53.16
N SER A 789 21.61 -5.30 -53.42
CA SER A 789 21.24 -5.90 -54.70
C SER A 789 20.39 -4.99 -55.59
N SER A 790 20.03 -3.81 -55.08
CA SER A 790 19.17 -2.83 -55.77
C SER A 790 19.97 -1.75 -56.50
N ASP A 791 19.40 -1.16 -57.57
CA ASP A 791 20.06 -0.16 -58.41
C ASP A 791 19.64 1.27 -58.03
N TYR A 792 20.43 1.92 -57.18
CA TYR A 792 20.26 3.33 -56.80
C TYR A 792 20.18 4.28 -58.00
N THR A 793 20.93 4.01 -59.09
CA THR A 793 20.94 4.92 -60.25
C THR A 793 19.60 4.89 -60.98
N SER A 794 18.95 3.73 -61.02
CA SER A 794 17.60 3.58 -61.56
C SER A 794 16.57 4.31 -60.70
N PHE A 795 16.66 4.17 -59.37
CA PHE A 795 15.84 4.90 -58.40
C PHE A 795 16.00 6.41 -58.53
N ALA A 796 17.23 6.91 -58.62
CA ALA A 796 17.52 8.34 -58.67
C ALA A 796 17.07 9.01 -59.99
N THR A 797 16.88 8.24 -61.07
CA THR A 797 16.58 8.78 -62.41
C THR A 797 15.16 8.49 -62.91
N SER A 798 14.35 7.73 -62.17
CA SER A 798 13.03 7.25 -62.64
C SER A 798 12.02 8.37 -62.95
N SER A 799 12.20 9.57 -62.38
CA SER A 799 11.23 10.69 -62.49
C SER A 799 11.66 11.82 -63.45
N GLY A 800 12.81 11.72 -64.13
CA GLY A 800 13.28 12.70 -65.13
C GLY A 800 14.31 13.74 -64.63
N LEU A 801 14.68 14.72 -65.48
CA LEU A 801 15.69 15.74 -65.15
C LEU A 801 15.13 16.80 -64.18
N ASN A 802 15.84 17.08 -63.07
CA ASN A 802 15.48 17.99 -61.95
C ASN A 802 14.49 17.45 -60.90
N ILE A 803 14.29 16.13 -60.81
CA ILE A 803 13.50 15.50 -59.75
C ILE A 803 14.40 14.55 -58.94
N THR A 804 14.30 14.59 -57.62
CA THR A 804 15.00 13.65 -56.72
C THR A 804 13.99 12.81 -55.97
N ASN A 805 13.97 11.50 -56.22
CA ASN A 805 13.08 10.59 -55.51
C ASN A 805 13.53 10.41 -54.06
N LEU A 806 12.57 10.43 -53.16
CA LEU A 806 12.74 10.22 -51.72
C LEU A 806 12.14 8.89 -51.27
N TYR A 807 11.03 8.47 -51.89
CA TYR A 807 10.32 7.24 -51.61
C TYR A 807 9.68 6.70 -52.89
N ILE A 808 9.82 5.41 -53.14
CA ILE A 808 9.06 4.67 -54.14
C ILE A 808 8.67 3.35 -53.49
N GLY A 809 7.37 3.15 -53.28
CA GLY A 809 6.79 1.87 -52.93
C GLY A 809 6.03 1.32 -54.13
N GLU A 810 6.27 0.06 -54.47
CA GLU A 810 5.61 -0.62 -55.58
C GLU A 810 5.01 -1.94 -55.09
N ALA A 811 3.69 -2.05 -55.18
CA ALA A 811 2.97 -3.30 -54.94
C ALA A 811 3.08 -4.23 -56.17
N LEU A 812 3.62 -5.43 -55.96
CA LEU A 812 3.87 -6.44 -56.99
C LEU A 812 3.08 -7.71 -56.69
N LEU A 813 2.57 -8.36 -57.73
CA LEU A 813 1.94 -9.68 -57.62
C LEU A 813 2.82 -10.72 -58.34
N GLN A 814 3.65 -11.43 -57.58
CA GLN A 814 4.57 -12.44 -58.12
C GLN A 814 4.15 -13.84 -57.66
N ASN A 815 4.00 -14.80 -58.59
CA ASN A 815 3.64 -16.20 -58.26
C ASN A 815 2.43 -16.37 -57.32
N THR A 816 1.40 -15.51 -57.44
CA THR A 816 0.20 -15.46 -56.56
C THR A 816 0.44 -14.96 -55.13
N THR A 817 1.61 -14.46 -54.78
CA THR A 817 1.86 -13.80 -53.48
C THR A 817 1.96 -12.29 -53.66
N TRP A 818 1.38 -11.55 -52.71
CA TRP A 818 1.54 -10.10 -52.65
C TRP A 818 2.94 -9.76 -52.14
N GLU A 819 3.68 -8.97 -52.92
CA GLU A 819 5.01 -8.47 -52.61
C GLU A 819 4.98 -6.94 -52.63
N LEU A 820 5.78 -6.31 -51.79
CA LEU A 820 5.97 -4.87 -51.73
C LEU A 820 7.46 -4.57 -51.81
N SER A 821 7.87 -3.78 -52.80
CA SER A 821 9.23 -3.26 -52.90
C SER A 821 9.24 -1.79 -52.50
N VAL A 822 10.03 -1.43 -51.49
CA VAL A 822 10.16 -0.05 -50.99
C VAL A 822 11.60 0.40 -51.13
N GLN A 823 11.79 1.57 -51.74
CA GLN A 823 13.09 2.22 -51.89
C GLN A 823 13.02 3.64 -51.32
N THR A 824 14.01 4.03 -50.53
CA THR A 824 14.05 5.34 -49.87
C THR A 824 15.40 6.02 -49.97
N TRP A 825 15.40 7.35 -49.91
CA TRP A 825 16.59 8.19 -49.86
C TRP A 825 16.46 9.25 -48.76
N ASP A 826 17.28 9.12 -47.71
CA ASP A 826 17.41 10.12 -46.65
C ASP A 826 18.47 11.15 -47.04
N VAL A 827 18.01 12.39 -47.28
CA VAL A 827 18.85 13.50 -47.77
C VAL A 827 19.88 13.95 -46.73
N ILE A 828 19.56 13.86 -45.43
CA ILE A 828 20.44 14.33 -44.36
C ILE A 828 21.55 13.31 -44.09
N ARG A 829 21.18 12.03 -44.08
CA ARG A 829 22.10 10.93 -43.79
C ARG A 829 22.84 10.41 -45.03
N GLU A 830 22.46 10.88 -46.22
CA GLU A 830 22.93 10.36 -47.52
C GLU A 830 22.76 8.84 -47.60
N LEU A 831 21.64 8.33 -47.07
CA LEU A 831 21.38 6.91 -46.91
C LEU A 831 20.31 6.45 -47.89
N TYR A 832 20.68 5.50 -48.75
CA TYR A 832 19.76 4.76 -49.61
C TYR A 832 19.42 3.41 -48.97
N GLN A 833 18.14 3.04 -48.99
CA GLN A 833 17.67 1.74 -48.50
C GLN A 833 16.69 1.14 -49.49
N ALA A 834 16.78 -0.17 -49.71
CA ALA A 834 15.81 -0.94 -50.47
C ALA A 834 15.35 -2.15 -49.67
N THR A 835 14.05 -2.40 -49.66
CA THR A 835 13.42 -3.44 -48.84
C THR A 835 12.36 -4.15 -49.65
N ASN A 836 12.39 -5.48 -49.62
CA ASN A 836 11.32 -6.30 -50.19
C ASN A 836 10.55 -6.99 -49.06
N CYS A 837 9.24 -6.86 -49.09
CA CYS A 837 8.34 -7.45 -48.11
C CYS A 837 7.38 -8.43 -48.80
N THR A 838 7.12 -9.53 -48.13
CA THR A 838 6.11 -10.52 -48.53
C THR A 838 4.91 -10.46 -47.59
N GLY A 839 3.71 -10.55 -48.14
CA GLY A 839 2.48 -10.60 -47.38
C GLY A 839 2.29 -11.94 -46.65
N VAL A 840 2.18 -11.91 -45.32
CA VAL A 840 2.07 -13.10 -44.47
C VAL A 840 0.93 -13.00 -43.46
N LEU A 841 0.44 -14.14 -42.99
CA LEU A 841 -0.36 -14.22 -41.76
C LEU A 841 0.57 -14.49 -40.59
N ARG A 842 0.37 -13.76 -39.48
CA ARG A 842 1.10 -13.93 -38.23
C ARG A 842 0.13 -14.26 -37.11
N SER A 843 0.59 -15.07 -36.17
CA SER A 843 -0.11 -15.32 -34.91
C SER A 843 0.44 -14.36 -33.87
N TYR A 844 -0.40 -13.44 -33.38
CA TYR A 844 -0.03 -12.42 -32.41
C TYR A 844 -0.43 -12.87 -31.00
N SER A 845 0.54 -12.98 -30.09
CA SER A 845 0.32 -13.17 -28.65
C SER A 845 0.54 -11.83 -27.95
N VAL A 846 -0.54 -11.19 -27.52
CA VAL A 846 -0.53 -9.82 -26.99
C VAL A 846 -1.05 -9.75 -25.56
N SER A 847 -0.51 -8.82 -24.76
CA SER A 847 -1.04 -8.46 -23.46
C SER A 847 -1.62 -7.05 -23.54
N VAL A 848 -2.90 -6.91 -23.22
CA VAL A 848 -3.60 -5.62 -23.24
C VAL A 848 -3.77 -5.15 -21.80
N THR A 849 -3.26 -3.97 -21.49
CA THR A 849 -3.38 -3.34 -20.17
C THR A 849 -4.22 -2.08 -20.26
N HIS A 850 -5.30 -2.02 -19.48
CA HIS A 850 -6.17 -0.86 -19.28
C HIS A 850 -5.87 -0.22 -17.92
N SER A 851 -5.42 1.03 -17.93
CA SER A 851 -5.22 1.83 -16.72
C SER A 851 -5.91 3.19 -16.90
N SER A 852 -5.16 4.29 -16.92
CA SER A 852 -5.63 5.58 -17.44
C SER A 852 -5.69 5.60 -18.97
N PHE A 853 -4.84 4.79 -19.61
CA PHE A 853 -4.78 4.57 -21.06
C PHE A 853 -4.66 3.08 -21.33
N ALA A 854 -5.06 2.66 -22.53
CA ALA A 854 -4.97 1.27 -22.96
C ALA A 854 -3.71 1.05 -23.80
N THR A 855 -2.89 0.07 -23.41
CA THR A 855 -1.65 -0.28 -24.09
C THR A 855 -1.66 -1.75 -24.48
N ILE A 856 -1.08 -2.06 -25.64
CA ILE A 856 -0.88 -3.41 -26.15
C ILE A 856 0.62 -3.69 -26.19
N ASP A 857 1.04 -4.74 -25.49
CA ASP A 857 2.40 -5.29 -25.55
C ASP A 857 2.40 -6.60 -26.35
N VAL A 858 3.28 -6.71 -27.33
CA VAL A 858 3.36 -7.88 -28.22
C VAL A 858 4.49 -8.79 -27.75
N SER A 859 4.13 -9.94 -27.20
CA SER A 859 5.13 -10.90 -26.69
C SER A 859 5.76 -11.75 -27.81
N LYS A 860 4.97 -12.15 -28.81
CA LYS A 860 5.38 -13.00 -29.94
C LYS A 860 4.50 -12.73 -31.16
N SER A 861 5.09 -12.82 -32.36
CA SER A 861 4.38 -12.69 -33.65
C SER A 861 4.92 -13.64 -34.75
N PRO A 862 5.01 -14.97 -34.52
CA PRO A 862 5.52 -15.91 -35.52
C PRO A 862 4.69 -15.92 -36.81
N ILE A 863 5.38 -16.13 -37.93
CA ILE A 863 4.75 -16.35 -39.24
C ILE A 863 3.95 -17.66 -39.18
N PHE A 864 2.66 -17.57 -39.48
CA PHE A 864 1.74 -18.69 -39.53
C PHE A 864 1.66 -19.30 -40.94
N SER A 865 1.46 -18.47 -41.97
CA SER A 865 1.43 -18.88 -43.38
C SER A 865 1.68 -17.71 -44.33
N MET A 866 2.01 -18.01 -45.59
CA MET A 866 2.01 -17.01 -46.66
C MET A 866 0.57 -16.76 -47.14
N VAL A 867 0.28 -15.54 -47.59
CA VAL A 867 -1.02 -15.19 -48.18
C VAL A 867 -0.94 -15.31 -49.70
N ASN A 868 -1.81 -16.14 -50.28
CA ASN A 868 -1.91 -16.32 -51.72
C ASN A 868 -3.12 -15.57 -52.27
N ALA A 869 -2.92 -14.61 -53.16
CA ALA A 869 -3.98 -13.94 -53.91
C ALA A 869 -4.66 -14.93 -54.87
N ASN A 870 -5.73 -15.59 -54.40
CA ASN A 870 -6.49 -16.51 -55.22
C ASN A 870 -7.58 -15.76 -56.01
N VAL A 871 -7.24 -15.29 -57.20
CA VAL A 871 -8.12 -14.51 -58.11
C VAL A 871 -9.37 -15.29 -58.57
N SER A 872 -9.53 -16.57 -58.20
CA SER A 872 -10.64 -17.44 -58.61
C SER A 872 -11.76 -17.58 -57.56
N GLN A 873 -11.55 -17.12 -56.33
CA GLN A 873 -12.52 -17.18 -55.23
C GLN A 873 -12.82 -15.77 -54.72
N PRO A 874 -13.98 -15.53 -54.07
CA PRO A 874 -14.21 -14.25 -53.39
C PRO A 874 -13.11 -14.06 -52.32
N PRO A 875 -12.52 -12.85 -52.23
CA PRO A 875 -11.42 -12.60 -51.31
C PRO A 875 -11.87 -12.76 -49.84
N LEU A 876 -10.97 -13.31 -49.04
CA LEU A 876 -11.15 -13.41 -47.59
C LEU A 876 -10.79 -12.06 -46.95
N PHE A 877 -11.42 -11.77 -45.81
CA PHE A 877 -11.22 -10.50 -45.09
C PHE A 877 -9.75 -10.17 -44.82
N LEU A 878 -8.97 -11.17 -44.38
CA LEU A 878 -7.55 -10.98 -44.08
C LEU A 878 -6.70 -10.71 -45.32
N GLU A 879 -7.10 -11.20 -46.50
CA GLU A 879 -6.40 -10.99 -47.76
C GLU A 879 -6.63 -9.56 -48.27
N ASP A 880 -7.87 -9.09 -48.22
CA ASP A 880 -8.22 -7.71 -48.61
C ASP A 880 -7.65 -6.70 -47.62
N TYR A 881 -7.67 -7.00 -46.31
CA TYR A 881 -7.06 -6.09 -45.33
C TYR A 881 -5.53 -6.00 -45.49
N LEU A 882 -4.86 -7.11 -45.85
CA LEU A 882 -3.44 -7.09 -46.21
C LEU A 882 -3.19 -6.29 -47.49
N TYR A 883 -4.07 -6.40 -48.49
CA TYR A 883 -3.99 -5.57 -49.69
C TYR A 883 -4.12 -4.09 -49.34
N ASP A 884 -5.07 -3.71 -48.48
CA ASP A 884 -5.21 -2.32 -48.01
C ASP A 884 -3.94 -1.82 -47.27
N ILE A 885 -3.28 -2.67 -46.49
CA ILE A 885 -1.98 -2.34 -45.84
C ILE A 885 -0.89 -2.09 -46.88
N ILE A 886 -0.78 -2.94 -47.91
CA ILE A 886 0.23 -2.81 -48.97
C ILE A 886 -0.08 -1.59 -49.86
N PHE A 887 -1.34 -1.35 -50.17
CA PHE A 887 -1.79 -0.25 -51.03
C PHE A 887 -1.43 1.12 -50.44
N ILE A 888 -1.46 1.28 -49.12
CA ILE A 888 -1.06 2.52 -48.46
C ILE A 888 0.44 2.79 -48.59
N LEU A 889 1.24 1.76 -48.81
CA LEU A 889 2.67 1.85 -49.03
C LEU A 889 3.02 1.97 -50.52
N ASP A 890 2.06 1.79 -51.42
CA ASP A 890 2.21 1.98 -52.87
C ASP A 890 2.13 3.47 -53.23
N ASP A 891 3.20 4.23 -52.91
CA ASP A 891 3.26 5.68 -53.09
C ASP A 891 4.62 6.14 -53.65
N SER A 892 4.68 7.37 -54.17
CA SER A 892 5.93 7.99 -54.64
C SER A 892 6.09 9.41 -54.11
N ILE A 893 7.22 9.69 -53.46
CA ILE A 893 7.56 11.00 -52.90
C ILE A 893 8.86 11.49 -53.52
N TYR A 894 8.87 12.74 -53.98
CA TYR A 894 10.04 13.33 -54.63
C TYR A 894 10.18 14.83 -54.33
N ILE A 895 11.38 15.35 -54.56
CA ILE A 895 11.71 16.77 -54.47
C ILE A 895 11.80 17.35 -55.88
N GLN A 896 11.16 18.50 -56.10
CA GLN A 896 11.31 19.30 -57.32
C GLN A 896 11.53 20.77 -56.92
N GLY A 897 12.60 21.39 -57.43
CA GLY A 897 12.89 22.81 -57.14
C GLY A 897 13.20 23.14 -55.67
N GLY A 898 13.51 22.13 -54.84
CA GLY A 898 13.76 22.31 -53.41
C GLY A 898 12.50 22.20 -52.53
N GLU A 899 11.33 21.91 -53.12
CA GLU A 899 10.09 21.60 -52.41
C GLU A 899 9.76 20.11 -52.52
N VAL A 900 9.23 19.55 -51.44
CA VAL A 900 8.68 18.19 -51.44
C VAL A 900 7.35 18.24 -52.18
N ILE A 901 7.26 17.49 -53.29
CA ILE A 901 6.04 17.37 -54.09
C ILE A 901 5.51 15.95 -53.94
N ASN A 902 4.23 15.85 -53.60
CA ASN A 902 3.45 14.63 -53.65
C ASN A 902 2.05 14.99 -54.17
N SER A 903 1.45 14.10 -54.97
CA SER A 903 0.05 14.18 -55.38
C SER A 903 -0.93 14.16 -54.21
N ASN A 904 -0.57 13.55 -53.07
CA ASN A 904 -1.31 13.53 -51.81
C ASN A 904 -0.28 13.40 -50.68
N LEU A 905 0.07 14.48 -49.95
CA LEU A 905 1.12 14.42 -48.93
C LEU A 905 0.84 13.30 -47.90
N SER A 906 1.52 12.17 -48.08
CA SER A 906 1.04 10.87 -47.61
C SER A 906 1.18 10.70 -46.09
N SER A 907 0.26 9.93 -45.50
CA SER A 907 0.28 9.52 -44.09
C SER A 907 1.56 8.80 -43.66
N ILE A 908 2.40 8.39 -44.62
CA ILE A 908 3.73 7.82 -44.45
C ILE A 908 4.70 8.83 -43.81
N LEU A 909 4.52 10.14 -44.08
CA LEU A 909 5.34 11.24 -43.54
C LEU A 909 4.74 11.90 -42.28
N ALA A 910 4.16 11.10 -41.37
CA ALA A 910 3.48 11.61 -40.19
C ALA A 910 4.45 12.10 -39.10
N GLN A 911 4.13 13.25 -38.49
CA GLN A 911 4.93 13.85 -37.41
C GLN A 911 4.85 13.09 -36.09
N SER A 912 3.83 12.25 -35.91
CA SER A 912 3.58 11.45 -34.70
C SER A 912 4.45 10.20 -34.59
N GLY A 913 5.27 9.89 -35.62
CA GLY A 913 6.12 8.69 -35.65
C GLY A 913 5.80 7.71 -36.80
N GLY A 914 5.50 8.23 -37.99
CA GLY A 914 5.31 7.41 -39.20
C GLY A 914 6.60 6.77 -39.73
N ILE A 915 6.53 6.20 -40.94
CA ILE A 915 7.69 5.57 -41.62
C ILE A 915 8.80 6.60 -41.93
N GLY A 916 8.39 7.84 -42.20
CA GLY A 916 9.27 9.00 -42.29
C GLY A 916 8.67 10.24 -41.63
N SER A 917 9.46 11.30 -41.53
CA SER A 917 9.01 12.59 -40.98
C SER A 917 9.67 13.76 -41.69
N ILE A 918 8.97 14.89 -41.73
CA ILE A 918 9.54 16.16 -42.22
C ILE A 918 10.13 16.89 -41.01
N GLN A 919 11.42 17.19 -41.06
CA GLN A 919 12.13 17.91 -39.99
C GLN A 919 11.82 19.42 -40.05
N LEU A 920 12.08 20.14 -38.94
CA LEU A 920 11.82 21.59 -38.84
C LEU A 920 12.55 22.45 -39.88
N ASN A 921 13.65 21.96 -40.43
CA ASN A 921 14.43 22.59 -41.50
C ASN A 921 13.86 22.33 -42.93
N GLY A 922 12.77 21.57 -43.05
CA GLY A 922 12.12 21.22 -44.32
C GLY A 922 12.66 19.96 -45.01
N THR A 923 13.68 19.30 -44.45
CA THR A 923 14.22 18.04 -45.02
C THR A 923 13.43 16.82 -44.55
N VAL A 924 13.29 15.81 -45.40
CA VAL A 924 12.67 14.53 -45.06
C VAL A 924 13.71 13.58 -44.46
N SER A 925 13.39 12.93 -43.35
CA SER A 925 14.19 11.85 -42.78
C SER A 925 13.35 10.59 -42.65
N TRP A 926 13.98 9.45 -42.94
CA TRP A 926 13.38 8.12 -42.91
C TRP A 926 13.86 7.33 -41.70
N SER A 927 13.14 6.26 -41.36
CA SER A 927 13.61 5.30 -40.37
C SER A 927 14.95 4.70 -40.78
N GLN A 928 15.82 4.39 -39.80
CA GLN A 928 17.13 3.78 -40.08
C GLN A 928 17.01 2.29 -40.47
N ASP A 929 15.92 1.62 -40.07
CA ASP A 929 15.68 0.20 -40.31
C ASP A 929 14.33 0.05 -41.00
N MET A 930 14.33 0.25 -42.33
CA MET A 930 13.11 0.18 -43.16
C MET A 930 12.43 -1.19 -43.09
N PRO A 931 13.13 -2.35 -43.17
CA PRO A 931 12.50 -3.66 -43.02
C PRO A 931 11.69 -3.77 -41.73
N ARG A 932 12.29 -3.43 -40.59
CA ARG A 932 11.62 -3.47 -39.30
C ARG A 932 10.44 -2.51 -39.21
N THR A 933 10.59 -1.30 -39.74
CA THR A 933 9.56 -0.25 -39.68
C THR A 933 8.31 -0.64 -40.48
N LEU A 934 8.48 -1.27 -41.65
CA LEU A 934 7.37 -1.77 -42.46
C LEU A 934 6.66 -2.94 -41.76
N GLU A 935 7.41 -3.84 -41.10
CA GLU A 935 6.82 -4.89 -40.27
C GLU A 935 6.04 -4.31 -39.07
N GLU A 936 6.60 -3.30 -38.38
CA GLU A 936 5.95 -2.61 -37.26
C GLU A 936 4.69 -1.86 -37.70
N PHE A 937 4.68 -1.24 -38.88
CA PHE A 937 3.48 -0.63 -39.47
C PHE A 937 2.38 -1.66 -39.71
N ALA A 938 2.71 -2.79 -40.37
CA ALA A 938 1.75 -3.85 -40.61
C ALA A 938 1.26 -4.51 -39.30
N GLN A 939 2.14 -4.63 -38.30
CA GLN A 939 1.76 -5.07 -36.96
C GLN A 939 0.78 -4.07 -36.32
N ASN A 940 1.06 -2.76 -36.32
CA ASN A 940 0.19 -1.74 -35.75
C ASN A 940 -1.17 -1.68 -36.45
N ALA A 941 -1.19 -1.84 -37.78
CA ALA A 941 -2.42 -2.01 -38.56
C ALA A 941 -3.25 -3.20 -38.08
N THR A 942 -2.61 -4.34 -37.83
CA THR A 942 -3.29 -5.54 -37.31
C THR A 942 -3.73 -5.41 -35.86
N LEU A 943 -2.93 -4.77 -34.98
CA LEU A 943 -3.33 -4.50 -33.60
C LEU A 943 -4.54 -3.56 -33.51
N SER A 944 -4.70 -2.67 -34.50
CA SER A 944 -5.83 -1.75 -34.59
C SER A 944 -7.18 -2.44 -34.78
N ILE A 945 -7.20 -3.76 -35.08
CA ILE A 945 -8.41 -4.59 -35.04
C ILE A 945 -9.10 -4.51 -33.68
N LEU A 946 -8.32 -4.41 -32.59
CA LEU A 946 -8.82 -4.34 -31.22
C LEU A 946 -9.52 -3.01 -30.88
N SER A 947 -9.47 -2.01 -31.78
CA SER A 947 -10.22 -0.76 -31.64
C SER A 947 -11.72 -0.90 -31.93
N GLY A 948 -12.14 -2.01 -32.55
CA GLY A 948 -13.54 -2.23 -32.93
C GLY A 948 -14.04 -1.31 -34.05
N GLN A 949 -13.15 -0.56 -34.71
CA GLN A 949 -13.51 0.40 -35.77
C GLN A 949 -13.46 -0.20 -37.19
N LEU A 950 -12.97 -1.44 -37.35
CA LEU A 950 -12.92 -2.09 -38.67
C LEU A 950 -14.28 -2.66 -39.07
N LEU A 951 -14.63 -2.46 -40.33
CA LEU A 951 -15.82 -3.03 -40.95
C LEU A 951 -15.47 -4.31 -41.71
N THR A 952 -16.29 -5.34 -41.56
CA THR A 952 -16.20 -6.60 -42.30
C THR A 952 -16.83 -6.55 -43.68
N TYR A 953 -17.70 -5.56 -43.91
CA TYR A 953 -18.55 -5.44 -45.11
C TYR A 953 -19.36 -6.71 -45.42
N ASP A 954 -19.74 -7.46 -44.36
CA ASP A 954 -20.69 -8.57 -44.41
C ASP A 954 -21.94 -8.23 -43.56
N PRO A 955 -23.13 -8.13 -44.16
CA PRO A 955 -24.36 -7.80 -43.43
C PRO A 955 -24.74 -8.82 -42.36
N ASN A 956 -24.21 -10.05 -42.41
CA ASN A 956 -24.44 -11.09 -41.40
C ASN A 956 -23.47 -11.03 -40.21
N VAL A 957 -22.30 -10.44 -40.39
CA VAL A 957 -21.24 -10.36 -39.37
C VAL A 957 -20.67 -8.94 -39.35
N PRO A 958 -21.42 -7.93 -38.86
CA PRO A 958 -21.01 -6.52 -39.00
C PRO A 958 -19.83 -6.11 -38.11
N ASP A 959 -19.52 -6.87 -37.06
CA ASP A 959 -18.44 -6.58 -36.10
C ASP A 959 -17.36 -7.67 -36.12
N VAL A 960 -16.10 -7.26 -36.18
CA VAL A 960 -14.90 -8.11 -36.15
C VAL A 960 -14.63 -8.65 -34.75
N LEU A 961 -15.10 -7.98 -33.71
CA LEU A 961 -14.92 -8.37 -32.31
C LEU A 961 -16.08 -9.23 -31.80
N GLU A 962 -15.78 -10.12 -30.85
CA GLU A 962 -16.76 -10.90 -30.10
C GLU A 962 -16.47 -10.93 -28.61
N ASN A 963 -17.52 -11.15 -27.82
CA ASN A 963 -17.41 -11.32 -26.39
C ASN A 963 -16.81 -12.68 -26.06
N VAL A 964 -15.58 -12.69 -25.52
CA VAL A 964 -14.89 -13.90 -25.05
C VAL A 964 -14.70 -13.81 -23.54
N THR A 965 -14.96 -14.92 -22.85
CA THR A 965 -14.65 -15.03 -21.42
C THR A 965 -13.21 -15.48 -21.26
N THR A 966 -12.38 -14.67 -20.60
CA THR A 966 -10.98 -14.95 -20.31
C THR A 966 -10.65 -14.59 -18.86
N THR A 967 -9.41 -14.81 -18.45
CA THR A 967 -8.91 -14.42 -17.14
C THR A 967 -8.28 -13.03 -17.21
N CYS A 968 -8.86 -12.05 -16.49
CA CYS A 968 -8.27 -10.72 -16.33
C CYS A 968 -7.47 -10.64 -15.04
N THR A 969 -6.31 -9.99 -15.10
CA THR A 969 -5.49 -9.63 -13.94
C THR A 969 -5.75 -8.17 -13.55
N TYR A 970 -6.35 -7.95 -12.40
CA TYR A 970 -6.56 -6.62 -11.81
C TYR A 970 -5.41 -6.30 -10.85
N SER A 971 -4.79 -5.12 -10.98
CA SER A 971 -3.77 -4.62 -10.05
C SER A 971 -4.29 -3.42 -9.27
N PHE A 972 -4.19 -3.48 -7.94
CA PHE A 972 -4.66 -2.43 -7.03
C PHE A 972 -3.93 -2.45 -5.68
N THR A 973 -4.09 -1.39 -4.88
CA THR A 973 -3.51 -1.33 -3.53
C THR A 973 -4.26 -2.25 -2.57
N ALA A 974 -3.57 -3.21 -1.92
CA ALA A 974 -4.18 -4.13 -0.97
C ALA A 974 -3.26 -4.55 0.19
N TYR A 975 -3.86 -5.17 1.21
CA TYR A 975 -3.11 -5.84 2.26
C TYR A 975 -2.55 -7.20 1.81
N GLU A 976 -1.26 -7.40 2.02
CA GLU A 976 -0.56 -8.67 1.78
C GLU A 976 -0.20 -9.34 3.10
N TYR A 977 -0.75 -10.53 3.32
CA TYR A 977 -0.54 -11.32 4.53
C TYR A 977 0.42 -12.50 4.32
N SER A 978 1.46 -12.57 5.15
CA SER A 978 2.43 -13.67 5.19
C SER A 978 2.09 -14.68 6.29
N SER A 979 1.35 -15.73 5.93
CA SER A 979 0.89 -16.77 6.85
C SER A 979 2.02 -17.55 7.52
N LEU A 980 3.08 -17.88 6.78
CA LEU A 980 4.24 -18.62 7.29
C LEU A 980 4.89 -17.92 8.49
N ARG A 981 5.05 -16.61 8.42
CA ARG A 981 5.71 -15.82 9.48
C ARG A 981 4.88 -15.80 10.76
N LEU A 982 3.57 -15.62 10.62
CA LEU A 982 2.64 -15.62 11.75
C LEU A 982 2.60 -17.00 12.41
N LEU A 983 2.40 -18.06 11.60
CA LEU A 983 2.31 -19.44 12.09
C LEU A 983 3.61 -19.92 12.72
N LEU A 984 4.78 -19.54 12.19
CA LEU A 984 6.07 -19.89 12.78
C LEU A 984 6.26 -19.21 14.15
N THR A 985 5.94 -17.92 14.24
CA THR A 985 6.06 -17.15 15.50
C THR A 985 5.15 -17.73 16.58
N TYR A 986 3.90 -18.04 16.23
CA TYR A 986 2.92 -18.63 17.14
C TYR A 986 3.22 -20.08 17.48
N GLY A 987 3.61 -20.88 16.49
CA GLY A 987 3.96 -22.29 16.65
C GLY A 987 5.11 -22.49 17.64
N ILE A 988 6.19 -21.70 17.51
CA ILE A 988 7.32 -21.74 18.46
C ILE A 988 6.85 -21.37 19.88
N GLY A 989 6.06 -20.31 20.01
CA GLY A 989 5.54 -19.86 21.31
C GLY A 989 4.69 -20.93 22.00
N ILE A 990 3.74 -21.51 21.27
CA ILE A 990 2.86 -22.57 21.78
C ILE A 990 3.68 -23.81 22.14
N PHE A 991 4.62 -24.22 21.29
CA PHE A 991 5.47 -25.39 21.55
C PHE A 991 6.27 -25.23 22.85
N VAL A 992 6.99 -24.10 22.99
CA VAL A 992 7.78 -23.80 24.19
C VAL A 992 6.90 -23.77 25.43
N ALA A 993 5.75 -23.09 25.37
CA ALA A 993 4.83 -23.01 26.50
C ALA A 993 4.23 -24.37 26.86
N SER A 994 3.93 -25.21 25.87
CA SER A 994 3.41 -26.57 26.08
C SER A 994 4.45 -27.48 26.72
N SER A 995 5.72 -27.41 26.29
CA SER A 995 6.82 -28.13 26.95
C SER A 995 7.01 -27.65 28.39
N CYS A 996 6.94 -26.35 28.65
CA CYS A 996 6.99 -25.81 30.00
C CYS A 996 5.78 -26.24 30.85
N ALA A 997 4.59 -26.28 30.28
CA ALA A 997 3.37 -26.74 30.94
C ALA A 997 3.47 -28.24 31.28
N LEU A 998 4.01 -29.06 30.39
CA LEU A 998 4.26 -30.48 30.62
C LEU A 998 5.29 -30.67 31.75
N TRP A 999 6.38 -29.92 31.72
CA TRP A 999 7.40 -29.99 32.78
C TRP A 999 6.83 -29.54 34.13
N GLY A 1000 6.09 -28.43 34.16
CA GLY A 1000 5.36 -27.95 35.34
C GLY A 1000 4.37 -29.00 35.87
N SER A 1001 3.62 -29.63 34.97
CA SER A 1001 2.68 -30.72 35.26
C SER A 1001 3.38 -31.92 35.91
N VAL A 1002 4.51 -32.37 35.35
CA VAL A 1002 5.33 -33.43 35.96
C VAL A 1002 5.81 -33.03 37.36
N THR A 1003 6.23 -31.78 37.55
CA THR A 1003 6.67 -31.31 38.87
C THR A 1003 5.54 -31.22 39.89
N ILE A 1004 4.32 -30.88 39.50
CA ILE A 1004 3.14 -30.94 40.38
C ILE A 1004 2.93 -32.38 40.87
N ARG A 1005 3.00 -33.36 39.96
CA ARG A 1005 2.90 -34.79 40.32
C ARG A 1005 3.97 -35.19 41.34
N GLN A 1006 5.20 -34.72 41.15
CA GLN A 1006 6.32 -35.05 42.02
C GLN A 1006 6.28 -34.31 43.37
N ASN A 1007 5.71 -33.12 43.41
CA ASN A 1007 5.52 -32.35 44.64
C ASN A 1007 4.34 -32.85 45.49
N GLY A 1008 3.43 -33.63 44.90
CA GLY A 1008 2.22 -34.14 45.58
C GLY A 1008 1.12 -33.10 45.80
N VAL A 1009 1.42 -31.81 45.61
CA VAL A 1009 0.50 -30.68 45.78
C VAL A 1009 0.81 -29.56 44.77
N GLU A 1010 -0.21 -28.79 44.37
CA GLU A 1010 -0.04 -27.56 43.59
C GLU A 1010 0.59 -26.50 44.48
N GLU A 1011 1.81 -26.07 44.16
CA GLU A 1011 2.52 -25.09 44.96
C GLU A 1011 2.22 -23.66 44.53
N SER A 1012 2.31 -22.73 45.47
CA SER A 1012 2.07 -21.30 45.22
C SER A 1012 3.15 -20.43 45.86
N MET A 1013 3.40 -19.26 45.27
CA MET A 1013 4.26 -18.22 45.85
C MET A 1013 3.44 -17.20 46.65
N ASP A 1014 2.33 -17.63 47.24
CA ASP A 1014 1.48 -16.78 48.08
C ASP A 1014 2.18 -16.44 49.39
N PHE A 1015 1.89 -15.27 49.95
CA PHE A 1015 2.52 -14.82 51.19
C PHE A 1015 2.22 -15.80 52.34
N SER A 1016 0.96 -16.23 52.48
CA SER A 1016 0.56 -17.21 53.49
C SER A 1016 1.24 -18.58 53.31
N ARG A 1017 1.44 -19.04 52.06
CA ARG A 1017 2.12 -20.31 51.76
C ARG A 1017 3.60 -20.25 52.14
N MET A 1018 4.28 -19.17 51.78
CA MET A 1018 5.69 -18.95 52.12
C MET A 1018 5.87 -18.78 53.64
N LEU A 1019 4.99 -18.01 54.28
CA LEU A 1019 5.02 -17.82 55.73
C LEU A 1019 4.80 -19.15 56.46
N ARG A 1020 3.87 -19.99 56.02
CA ARG A 1020 3.62 -21.32 56.59
C ARG A 1020 4.83 -22.25 56.45
N ALA A 1021 5.54 -22.18 55.32
CA ALA A 1021 6.74 -22.99 55.10
C ALA A 1021 7.87 -22.61 56.08
N ILE A 1022 8.03 -21.31 56.37
CA ILE A 1022 9.08 -20.79 57.25
C ILE A 1022 8.73 -20.97 58.73
N LEU A 1023 7.45 -20.83 59.11
CA LEU A 1023 7.00 -20.82 60.49
C LEU A 1023 6.86 -22.23 61.06
N ASN A 1024 7.99 -22.84 61.43
CA ASN A 1024 8.06 -24.14 62.10
C ASN A 1024 9.10 -24.12 63.24
N GLU A 1025 9.05 -25.13 64.11
CA GLU A 1025 9.90 -25.25 65.30
C GLU A 1025 11.39 -25.26 64.94
N LYS A 1026 11.78 -26.03 63.90
CA LYS A 1026 13.18 -26.17 63.47
C LYS A 1026 13.81 -24.86 63.00
N MET A 1027 13.07 -24.03 62.25
CA MET A 1027 13.54 -22.70 61.84
C MET A 1027 13.60 -21.70 62.99
N TYR A 1028 12.71 -21.85 63.98
CA TYR A 1028 12.69 -20.97 65.14
C TYR A 1028 13.87 -21.23 66.07
N ASP A 1029 14.21 -22.50 66.31
CA ASP A 1029 15.33 -22.86 67.16
C ASP A 1029 16.67 -22.40 66.57
N ALA A 1030 16.77 -22.35 65.23
CA ALA A 1030 17.94 -21.86 64.52
C ALA A 1030 17.98 -20.34 64.34
N ARG A 1031 16.97 -19.57 64.78
CA ARG A 1031 16.80 -18.14 64.45
C ARG A 1031 18.03 -17.25 64.72
N ASP A 1032 18.79 -17.57 65.77
CA ASP A 1032 19.91 -16.76 66.25
C ASP A 1032 21.22 -17.05 65.47
N ILE A 1033 21.24 -18.13 64.70
CA ILE A 1033 22.36 -18.55 63.84
C ILE A 1033 22.07 -18.37 62.33
N LEU A 1034 20.86 -17.96 61.95
CA LEU A 1034 20.50 -17.72 60.55
C LEU A 1034 21.20 -16.49 59.98
N ASP A 1035 22.07 -16.70 59.01
CA ASP A 1035 22.65 -15.66 58.16
C ASP A 1035 22.26 -15.85 56.68
N LYS A 1036 22.82 -15.03 55.78
CA LYS A 1036 22.49 -15.13 54.35
C LYS A 1036 23.06 -16.37 53.66
N ASP A 1037 24.10 -16.96 54.23
CA ASP A 1037 24.83 -18.08 53.64
C ASP A 1037 24.30 -19.43 54.18
N THR A 1038 23.45 -19.38 55.21
CA THR A 1038 22.78 -20.53 55.80
C THR A 1038 21.97 -21.29 54.76
N VAL A 1039 22.24 -22.61 54.65
CA VAL A 1039 21.60 -23.51 53.71
C VAL A 1039 20.29 -24.04 54.30
N ILE A 1040 19.20 -23.85 53.56
CA ILE A 1040 17.84 -24.25 53.93
C ILE A 1040 17.24 -25.20 52.90
N LYS A 1041 16.45 -26.17 53.35
CA LYS A 1041 15.78 -27.15 52.50
C LYS A 1041 14.32 -27.32 52.92
N ALA A 1042 13.42 -27.46 51.95
CA ALA A 1042 12.02 -27.82 52.21
C ALA A 1042 11.87 -29.34 52.36
N ASP A 1043 11.06 -29.79 53.31
CA ASP A 1043 10.74 -31.20 53.46
C ASP A 1043 9.87 -31.75 52.32
N GLU A 1044 9.83 -33.08 52.20
CA GLU A 1044 9.02 -33.78 51.18
C GLU A 1044 7.54 -33.90 51.58
N THR A 1045 7.13 -33.32 52.71
CA THR A 1045 5.74 -33.38 53.14
C THR A 1045 4.86 -32.43 52.33
N VAL A 1046 3.54 -32.64 52.42
CA VAL A 1046 2.54 -31.74 51.82
C VAL A 1046 2.66 -30.32 52.39
N GLU A 1047 3.11 -30.19 53.64
CA GLU A 1047 3.31 -28.89 54.30
C GLU A 1047 4.56 -28.16 53.78
N GLY A 1048 5.57 -28.91 53.33
CA GLY A 1048 6.79 -28.38 52.74
C GLY A 1048 7.52 -27.44 53.70
N SER A 1049 7.69 -27.85 54.96
CA SER A 1049 8.34 -27.01 55.97
C SER A 1049 9.81 -26.82 55.62
N ILE A 1050 10.27 -25.56 55.65
CA ILE A 1050 11.66 -25.20 55.36
C ILE A 1050 12.44 -25.29 56.66
N ALA A 1051 13.58 -25.98 56.67
CA ALA A 1051 14.47 -26.05 57.82
C ALA A 1051 15.92 -25.81 57.39
N PRO A 1052 16.81 -25.36 58.29
CA PRO A 1052 18.25 -25.40 58.05
C PRO A 1052 18.66 -26.85 57.80
N VAL A 1053 19.60 -27.08 56.89
CA VAL A 1053 20.22 -28.40 56.73
C VAL A 1053 21.24 -28.55 57.83
N ASP A 1054 21.07 -29.55 58.71
CA ASP A 1054 22.05 -29.85 59.76
C ASP A 1054 23.42 -30.07 59.12
N THR A 1055 24.42 -29.28 59.54
CA THR A 1055 25.82 -29.44 59.15
C THR A 1055 26.50 -30.57 59.88
#